data_AF-A0A937QTK4-F1
#
_entry.id   AF-A0A937QTK4-F1
#
_cell.length_a   1.000
_cell.length_b   1.000
_cell.length_c   1.000
_cell.angle_alpha   90.00
_cell.angle_beta   90.00
_cell.angle_gamma   90.00
#
_symmetry.space_group_name_H-M   'P 1'
#
loop_
_entity.id
_entity.type
_entity.pdbx_description
1 polymer ?
#
loop_
_entity_poly.entity_id
_entity_poly.type
_entity_poly.pdbx_seq_one_letter_code
_entity_poly.pdbx_strand_id
1 'polypeptide(L)'
;MCKKTVYLLSFVLVLGSVSNAEDIAWTDLGADHLWSNPDNWDLGRVPTLADEVKIDVPAAAAPNGPVIQDGIAAEALGIWTEAAGEPTLTITGGSLVVAEWIWCGDGADSFGVWTISGGTVDVADEFELGWDGGAGTLTVTGGTINAGKAVIPTGSGAFGELFLQGGTYSVTKPDGLQVNANGLIDITEGTLVLEGDDTTKVNDLIAAGQITAYGGTGLLKLDYDQSSPGKTTLTAVARVTLFAEDFEGLPLGPNVDEALAGNAVWTDTPPEGWTVDESSIPGIGNPATDGVTEWAGWAFADKAWWTEAAEDQNRSQFVLASGTVAVADPDEWDDADRLPIPISADPYDTWLTTPAIDVFGLEAGTLQLKFDSSWRPEFDDNYHQTASITASFDGGEPVTVLLWESDGNSENFKPDSTNETVVVDLDIPKGAASVVLEFGLTDAGNDWWWAIDNVQVSGVPREKIVVLSEDFEGLALGPNVDESLAGDQVWTDTPPEGWAIDESGIPGIGDPATDGVTEWAGWALADKAWWTEAAEDQNRSQFVLASGTVAVADPDEWDDADHADAAAAGWYKTFLSTPEIDISALEAGSLQLTFASSWRPEFDSNYHQTANITASFDGGEPVEVLLWESDGGSENFKPDSTNETVVVRVPNPAGAKSVVLEFGLFDAGNDWWWAIDNVEVSGIPLPEPVDPSTDGLVAFYALDGDANDASGNGNDGTISNLNGGLGLDGSVWVDDPERGTVISFNGTAEGAFVRAGDIPQMTLTNDFVWAFWAKHSDENTADNDIILGNRMDENAVDFVPRQFIKFTPTKFEWHMNGNGDDNLDYDDIVADVWFHHAVVKTADQLTYYRNGAEASSGTFTQPLDFPQPLYFGGDNEGSAGENWAGLMSDVRIYDRALSAGEIRYLAGH
;
A
#
# COMPACT_ATOMS: atom_id res chain seq x y z
N MET A 1 56.67 -4.22 93.04
CA MET A 1 55.42 -3.44 92.93
C MET A 1 55.50 -2.55 91.70
N CYS A 2 54.68 -2.83 90.68
CA CYS A 2 53.90 -1.86 89.92
C CYS A 2 53.30 -2.59 88.71
N LYS A 3 51.97 -2.78 88.76
CA LYS A 3 51.14 -3.22 87.64
C LYS A 3 51.06 -2.09 86.61
N LYS A 4 51.24 -2.40 85.32
CA LYS A 4 50.78 -1.55 84.21
C LYS A 4 49.53 -2.18 83.63
N THR A 5 48.44 -1.41 83.67
CA THR A 5 47.14 -1.69 83.07
C THR A 5 47.23 -1.52 81.56
N VAL A 6 46.76 -2.50 80.80
CA VAL A 6 46.59 -2.44 79.33
C VAL A 6 45.09 -2.34 79.06
N TYR A 7 44.68 -1.36 78.24
CA TYR A 7 43.33 -1.21 77.73
C TYR A 7 43.10 -2.21 76.59
N LEU A 8 42.01 -2.97 76.65
CA LEU A 8 41.54 -3.84 75.57
C LEU A 8 40.52 -3.03 74.73
N LEU A 9 40.82 -2.79 73.46
CA LEU A 9 39.85 -2.30 72.48
C LEU A 9 39.09 -3.51 71.91
N SER A 10 37.76 -3.49 71.99
CA SER A 10 36.88 -4.49 71.39
C SER A 10 36.54 -4.05 69.95
N PHE A 11 36.93 -4.84 68.95
CA PHE A 11 36.39 -4.75 67.59
C PHE A 11 35.10 -5.58 67.53
N VAL A 12 33.98 -4.94 67.22
CA VAL A 12 32.73 -5.63 66.84
C VAL A 12 32.80 -5.88 65.34
N LEU A 13 32.97 -7.15 64.96
CA LEU A 13 32.82 -7.61 63.58
C LEU A 13 31.31 -7.70 63.31
N VAL A 14 30.77 -6.81 62.47
CA VAL A 14 29.44 -6.99 61.89
C VAL A 14 29.60 -7.98 60.75
N LEU A 15 29.23 -9.24 60.98
CA LEU A 15 29.07 -10.25 59.94
C LEU A 15 27.79 -9.90 59.16
N GLY A 16 27.96 -9.28 57.99
CA GLY A 16 26.91 -9.28 56.97
C GLY A 16 26.74 -10.70 56.45
N SER A 17 25.54 -11.26 56.58
CA SER A 17 25.16 -12.49 55.90
C SER A 17 25.12 -12.21 54.40
N VAL A 18 26.05 -12.80 53.66
CA VAL A 18 25.89 -13.05 52.22
C VAL A 18 24.89 -14.19 52.11
N SER A 19 23.68 -13.94 51.60
CA SER A 19 22.84 -15.01 51.05
C SER A 19 23.40 -15.32 49.66
N ASN A 20 23.72 -16.57 49.41
CA ASN A 20 23.91 -17.04 48.03
C ASN A 20 22.51 -17.20 47.41
N ALA A 21 22.42 -17.10 46.08
CA ALA A 21 21.22 -17.55 45.37
C ALA A 21 20.94 -19.01 45.74
N GLU A 22 19.65 -19.34 45.95
CA GLU A 22 19.17 -20.69 46.18
C GLU A 22 18.32 -21.09 44.96
N ASP A 23 18.67 -22.19 44.31
CA ASP A 23 17.90 -22.73 43.19
C ASP A 23 16.54 -23.22 43.70
N ILE A 24 15.46 -22.84 43.01
CA ILE A 24 14.10 -23.27 43.30
C ILE A 24 13.46 -23.84 42.03
N ALA A 25 12.94 -25.06 42.11
CA ALA A 25 12.44 -25.80 40.95
C ALA A 25 10.92 -25.88 40.93
N TRP A 26 10.35 -25.69 39.74
CA TRP A 26 8.93 -25.96 39.49
C TRP A 26 8.67 -27.47 39.57
N THR A 27 7.61 -27.85 40.30
CA THR A 27 7.25 -29.25 40.52
C THR A 27 5.83 -29.59 40.11
N ASP A 28 4.95 -28.59 39.97
CA ASP A 28 3.52 -28.75 39.69
C ASP A 28 2.79 -29.73 40.65
N LEU A 29 3.25 -29.84 41.90
CA LEU A 29 2.65 -30.77 42.87
C LEU A 29 1.45 -30.19 43.63
N GLY A 30 1.20 -28.89 43.51
CA GLY A 30 0.07 -28.21 44.09
C GLY A 30 -1.25 -28.55 43.40
N ALA A 31 -2.33 -27.93 43.87
CA ALA A 31 -3.68 -28.17 43.35
C ALA A 31 -4.01 -27.34 42.09
N ASP A 32 -3.09 -26.48 41.66
CA ASP A 32 -3.21 -25.55 40.54
C ASP A 32 -1.83 -25.39 39.87
N HIS A 33 -1.76 -24.69 38.75
CA HIS A 33 -0.51 -24.40 38.02
C HIS A 33 0.02 -22.98 38.33
N LEU A 34 -0.42 -22.35 39.43
CA LEU A 34 -0.14 -20.93 39.67
C LEU A 34 1.25 -20.72 40.26
N TRP A 35 1.99 -19.72 39.75
CA TRP A 35 3.28 -19.30 40.30
C TRP A 35 3.18 -18.96 41.80
N SER A 36 2.07 -18.33 42.21
CA SER A 36 1.84 -17.88 43.59
C SER A 36 1.56 -19.00 44.60
N ASN A 37 1.40 -20.25 44.15
CA ASN A 37 1.14 -21.37 45.04
C ASN A 37 2.45 -22.01 45.52
N PRO A 38 2.79 -21.91 46.82
CA PRO A 38 4.04 -22.46 47.34
C PRO A 38 4.16 -23.99 47.19
N ASP A 39 3.05 -24.72 47.07
CA ASP A 39 3.05 -26.18 46.92
C ASP A 39 3.53 -26.62 45.52
N ASN A 40 3.61 -25.71 44.54
CA ASN A 40 4.15 -25.98 43.22
C ASN A 40 5.68 -25.89 43.15
N TRP A 41 6.33 -25.47 44.23
CA TRP A 41 7.78 -25.28 44.29
C TRP A 41 8.42 -26.28 45.25
N ASP A 42 9.58 -26.82 44.89
CA ASP A 42 10.27 -27.87 45.65
C ASP A 42 10.66 -27.46 47.09
N LEU A 43 10.88 -26.17 47.32
CA LEU A 43 11.16 -25.59 48.63
C LEU A 43 9.89 -25.25 49.45
N GLY A 44 8.69 -25.46 48.91
CA GLY A 44 7.42 -25.17 49.59
C GLY A 44 7.20 -23.68 49.86
N ARG A 45 7.77 -22.81 49.01
CA ARG A 45 7.65 -21.34 49.05
C ARG A 45 7.71 -20.78 47.64
N VAL A 46 7.16 -19.60 47.42
CA VAL A 46 7.22 -18.90 46.12
C VAL A 46 8.63 -18.29 45.93
N PRO A 47 9.17 -18.28 44.69
CA PRO A 47 10.43 -17.60 44.36
C PRO A 47 10.40 -16.09 44.67
N THR A 48 11.59 -15.53 44.88
CA THR A 48 11.85 -14.10 45.13
C THR A 48 13.02 -13.62 44.26
N LEU A 49 13.32 -12.32 44.28
CA LEU A 49 14.50 -11.76 43.57
C LEU A 49 15.87 -12.30 44.04
N ALA A 50 15.91 -13.18 45.04
CA ALA A 50 17.12 -13.86 45.49
C ALA A 50 17.24 -15.32 45.00
N ASP A 51 16.22 -15.83 44.31
CA ASP A 51 16.12 -17.24 43.94
C ASP A 51 16.30 -17.43 42.44
N GLU A 52 17.08 -18.45 42.09
CA GLU A 52 17.34 -18.87 40.72
C GLU A 52 16.29 -19.94 40.35
N VAL A 53 15.44 -19.67 39.36
CA VAL A 53 14.23 -20.44 39.09
C VAL A 53 14.43 -21.41 37.94
N LYS A 54 14.14 -22.68 38.19
CA LYS A 54 14.24 -23.75 37.20
C LYS A 54 12.87 -24.27 36.77
N ILE A 55 12.55 -24.16 35.47
CA ILE A 55 11.27 -24.58 34.89
C ILE A 55 11.53 -25.71 33.87
N ASP A 56 11.56 -26.95 34.35
CA ASP A 56 12.00 -28.10 33.56
C ASP A 56 10.93 -29.18 33.37
N VAL A 57 11.07 -29.94 32.30
CA VAL A 57 10.30 -31.17 32.08
C VAL A 57 10.77 -32.30 33.01
N PRO A 58 9.89 -33.23 33.42
CA PRO A 58 8.48 -33.36 33.00
C PRO A 58 7.50 -32.44 33.73
N ALA A 59 7.92 -31.73 34.78
CA ALA A 59 6.99 -30.95 35.61
C ALA A 59 6.36 -29.77 34.84
N ALA A 60 7.15 -29.10 34.00
CA ALA A 60 6.69 -27.97 33.20
C ALA A 60 6.23 -28.33 31.77
N ALA A 61 6.15 -29.62 31.43
CA ALA A 61 5.62 -30.04 30.13
C ALA A 61 4.15 -29.65 30.03
N ALA A 62 3.70 -29.20 28.86
CA ALA A 62 2.30 -28.81 28.66
C ALA A 62 1.32 -29.92 29.12
N PRO A 63 0.24 -29.57 29.84
CA PRO A 63 -0.24 -28.23 30.18
C PRO A 63 0.23 -27.69 31.55
N ASN A 64 1.27 -28.27 32.15
CA ASN A 64 1.61 -28.14 33.58
C ASN A 64 2.66 -27.06 33.88
N GLY A 65 3.02 -26.22 32.91
CA GLY A 65 3.93 -25.09 33.13
C GLY A 65 3.36 -24.06 34.11
N PRO A 66 4.21 -23.22 34.74
CA PRO A 66 3.72 -22.18 35.63
C PRO A 66 2.80 -21.19 34.90
N VAL A 67 1.79 -20.70 35.60
CA VAL A 67 0.84 -19.69 35.13
C VAL A 67 0.91 -18.45 36.02
N ILE A 68 1.08 -17.29 35.37
CA ILE A 68 0.96 -15.96 35.98
C ILE A 68 -0.29 -15.29 35.38
N GLN A 69 -1.17 -14.80 36.24
CA GLN A 69 -2.44 -14.16 35.86
C GLN A 69 -2.67 -12.93 36.72
N ASP A 70 -3.73 -12.18 36.45
CA ASP A 70 -4.07 -10.97 37.20
C ASP A 70 -4.08 -11.19 38.73
N GLY A 71 -3.41 -10.28 39.43
CA GLY A 71 -3.24 -10.31 40.87
C GLY A 71 -2.02 -11.11 41.37
N ILE A 72 -1.25 -11.75 40.49
CA ILE A 72 0.02 -12.40 40.84
C ILE A 72 1.18 -11.44 40.57
N ALA A 73 2.06 -11.28 41.57
CA ALA A 73 3.35 -10.62 41.45
C ALA A 73 4.46 -11.67 41.65
N ALA A 74 5.04 -12.12 40.55
CA ALA A 74 6.13 -13.09 40.50
C ALA A 74 7.48 -12.36 40.50
N GLU A 75 8.46 -12.96 41.17
CA GLU A 75 9.82 -12.44 41.28
C GLU A 75 10.82 -13.59 41.12
N ALA A 76 11.96 -13.33 40.47
CA ALA A 76 13.09 -14.25 40.36
C ALA A 76 14.42 -13.48 40.27
N LEU A 77 15.52 -14.10 40.69
CA LEU A 77 16.87 -13.63 40.36
C LEU A 77 17.15 -13.87 38.87
N GLY A 78 17.02 -15.13 38.43
CA GLY A 78 17.12 -15.57 37.04
C GLY A 78 16.18 -16.75 36.80
N ILE A 79 15.86 -17.04 35.54
CA ILE A 79 15.00 -18.17 35.13
C ILE A 79 15.66 -18.95 34.00
N TRP A 80 15.74 -20.27 34.09
CA TRP A 80 16.18 -21.11 32.97
C TRP A 80 15.39 -22.40 32.81
N THR A 81 15.51 -22.97 31.63
CA THR A 81 15.03 -24.31 31.28
C THR A 81 16.18 -25.07 30.61
N GLU A 82 16.54 -26.26 31.08
CA GLU A 82 17.70 -27.02 30.57
C GLU A 82 17.41 -28.49 30.26
N ALA A 83 16.31 -29.05 30.76
CA ALA A 83 15.98 -30.44 30.50
C ALA A 83 15.48 -30.62 29.06
N ALA A 84 15.89 -31.74 28.45
CA ALA A 84 15.45 -32.14 27.12
C ALA A 84 13.93 -32.38 27.07
N GLY A 85 13.24 -31.63 26.20
CA GLY A 85 11.78 -31.59 26.06
C GLY A 85 11.27 -30.15 25.97
N GLU A 86 9.96 -29.98 26.12
CA GLU A 86 9.27 -28.69 25.89
C GLU A 86 8.68 -28.10 27.19
N PRO A 87 9.49 -27.40 28.01
CA PRO A 87 9.00 -26.71 29.19
C PRO A 87 8.21 -25.44 28.82
N THR A 88 7.12 -25.18 29.54
CA THR A 88 6.19 -24.09 29.25
C THR A 88 6.08 -23.09 30.39
N LEU A 89 5.79 -21.81 30.06
CA LEU A 89 5.40 -20.74 30.98
C LEU A 89 4.29 -19.92 30.32
N THR A 90 3.22 -19.61 31.04
CA THR A 90 2.11 -18.79 30.53
C THR A 90 1.86 -17.57 31.40
N ILE A 91 1.79 -16.39 30.78
CA ILE A 91 1.47 -15.13 31.45
C ILE A 91 0.25 -14.51 30.77
N THR A 92 -0.87 -14.42 31.48
CA THR A 92 -2.14 -13.85 30.98
C THR A 92 -2.45 -12.47 31.59
N GLY A 93 -1.66 -12.05 32.58
CA GLY A 93 -1.88 -10.87 33.40
C GLY A 93 -0.84 -10.79 34.53
N GLY A 94 -1.04 -9.90 35.50
CA GLY A 94 -0.13 -9.75 36.64
C GLY A 94 1.25 -9.18 36.28
N SER A 95 2.28 -9.47 37.09
CA SER A 95 3.65 -9.01 36.85
C SER A 95 4.70 -10.08 37.13
N LEU A 96 5.76 -10.16 36.32
CA LEU A 96 6.97 -10.93 36.55
C LEU A 96 8.18 -9.99 36.55
N VAL A 97 8.97 -9.98 37.63
CA VAL A 97 10.22 -9.22 37.72
C VAL A 97 11.40 -10.19 37.85
N VAL A 98 12.37 -10.10 36.94
CA VAL A 98 13.58 -10.91 36.92
C VAL A 98 14.80 -9.99 37.05
N ALA A 99 15.60 -10.19 38.10
CA ALA A 99 16.68 -9.27 38.44
C ALA A 99 17.93 -9.41 37.56
N GLU A 100 18.10 -10.53 36.86
CA GLU A 100 19.24 -10.77 35.97
C GLU A 100 18.76 -11.27 34.60
N TRP A 101 18.57 -12.58 34.44
CA TRP A 101 18.45 -13.21 33.12
C TRP A 101 17.27 -14.19 33.00
N ILE A 102 16.81 -14.37 31.77
CA ILE A 102 15.95 -15.46 31.36
C ILE A 102 16.65 -16.24 30.24
N TRP A 103 16.85 -17.54 30.42
CA TRP A 103 17.35 -18.46 29.39
C TRP A 103 16.27 -19.48 29.03
N CYS A 104 15.53 -19.19 27.98
CA CYS A 104 14.46 -20.05 27.47
C CYS A 104 15.06 -21.07 26.49
N GLY A 105 15.32 -22.29 26.97
CA GLY A 105 15.97 -23.36 26.21
C GLY A 105 17.50 -23.33 26.29
N ASP A 106 18.06 -23.59 27.47
CA ASP A 106 19.50 -23.66 27.77
C ASP A 106 19.98 -25.11 27.84
N GLY A 107 20.42 -25.66 26.71
CA GLY A 107 20.98 -27.01 26.63
C GLY A 107 20.35 -27.88 25.55
N ALA A 108 21.13 -28.86 25.08
CA ALA A 108 20.74 -29.74 23.98
C ALA A 108 19.35 -30.35 24.15
N ASP A 109 18.52 -30.21 23.11
CA ASP A 109 17.13 -30.69 23.05
C ASP A 109 16.16 -30.06 24.07
N SER A 110 16.54 -28.96 24.76
CA SER A 110 15.61 -28.17 25.59
C SER A 110 14.93 -27.09 24.74
N PHE A 111 13.61 -27.20 24.56
CA PHE A 111 12.81 -26.34 23.69
C PHE A 111 11.78 -25.57 24.51
N GLY A 112 12.18 -24.44 25.11
CA GLY A 112 11.26 -23.63 25.92
C GLY A 112 10.16 -22.99 25.07
N VAL A 113 8.89 -23.15 25.45
CA VAL A 113 7.72 -22.60 24.72
C VAL A 113 6.89 -21.74 25.65
N TRP A 114 7.01 -20.41 25.51
CA TRP A 114 6.43 -19.45 26.44
C TRP A 114 5.39 -18.57 25.75
N THR A 115 4.32 -18.22 26.48
CA THR A 115 3.21 -17.40 25.95
C THR A 115 2.88 -16.26 26.90
N ILE A 116 2.79 -15.05 26.36
CA ILE A 116 2.43 -13.83 27.09
C ILE A 116 1.26 -13.16 26.37
N SER A 117 0.08 -13.15 26.98
CA SER A 117 -1.12 -12.50 26.43
C SER A 117 -1.58 -11.28 27.23
N GLY A 118 -0.90 -10.96 28.33
CA GLY A 118 -1.18 -9.81 29.18
C GLY A 118 -0.17 -9.66 30.32
N GLY A 119 -0.31 -8.61 31.12
CA GLY A 119 0.58 -8.33 32.26
C GLY A 119 1.90 -7.63 31.88
N THR A 120 2.83 -7.59 32.83
CA THR A 120 4.15 -6.95 32.65
C THR A 120 5.28 -7.92 33.00
N VAL A 121 6.29 -8.01 32.15
CA VAL A 121 7.52 -8.78 32.39
C VAL A 121 8.71 -7.84 32.35
N ASP A 122 9.40 -7.67 33.46
CA ASP A 122 10.58 -6.81 33.58
C ASP A 122 11.82 -7.67 33.83
N VAL A 123 12.76 -7.67 32.89
CA VAL A 123 14.04 -8.42 32.96
C VAL A 123 15.18 -7.44 32.92
N ALA A 124 15.95 -7.33 34.02
CA ALA A 124 16.93 -6.26 34.16
C ALA A 124 18.19 -6.42 33.29
N ASP A 125 18.61 -7.64 32.95
CA ASP A 125 19.77 -7.88 32.08
C ASP A 125 19.43 -8.42 30.71
N GLU A 126 19.11 -9.70 30.56
CA GLU A 126 18.94 -10.33 29.25
C GLU A 126 17.84 -11.38 29.23
N PHE A 127 17.06 -11.38 28.14
CA PHE A 127 16.09 -12.42 27.83
C PHE A 127 16.56 -13.10 26.55
N GLU A 128 16.96 -14.35 26.70
CA GLU A 128 17.57 -15.16 25.65
C GLU A 128 16.65 -16.32 25.24
N LEU A 129 16.62 -16.59 23.93
CA LEU A 129 15.85 -17.67 23.32
C LEU A 129 16.79 -18.68 22.68
N GLY A 130 17.02 -19.82 23.32
CA GLY A 130 17.87 -20.88 22.79
C GLY A 130 19.36 -20.66 23.04
N TRP A 131 19.98 -21.58 23.81
CA TRP A 131 21.40 -21.61 24.11
C TRP A 131 21.92 -23.06 24.22
N ASP A 132 23.22 -23.27 24.00
CA ASP A 132 23.93 -24.57 24.07
C ASP A 132 23.21 -25.74 23.35
N GLY A 133 22.67 -25.48 22.15
CA GLY A 133 21.93 -26.47 21.35
C GLY A 133 20.44 -26.61 21.71
N GLY A 134 19.95 -25.84 22.67
CA GLY A 134 18.53 -25.66 22.98
C GLY A 134 17.87 -24.61 22.09
N ALA A 135 16.55 -24.46 22.23
CA ALA A 135 15.75 -23.50 21.48
C ALA A 135 14.69 -22.83 22.36
N GLY A 136 14.31 -21.61 21.99
CA GLY A 136 13.25 -20.87 22.69
C GLY A 136 12.24 -20.30 21.70
N THR A 137 10.96 -20.54 21.96
CA THR A 137 9.85 -19.90 21.26
C THR A 137 9.06 -19.05 22.25
N LEU A 138 8.94 -17.76 21.94
CA LEU A 138 8.16 -16.81 22.73
C LEU A 138 7.05 -16.23 21.86
N THR A 139 5.79 -16.47 22.27
CA THR A 139 4.62 -15.85 21.64
C THR A 139 4.06 -14.76 22.53
N VAL A 140 3.95 -13.55 21.99
CA VAL A 140 3.37 -12.39 22.68
C VAL A 140 2.12 -11.94 21.93
N THR A 141 0.95 -12.05 22.55
CA THR A 141 -0.33 -11.58 21.99
C THR A 141 -0.87 -10.36 22.74
N GLY A 142 -0.21 -9.94 23.82
CA GLY A 142 -0.59 -8.78 24.63
C GLY A 142 0.37 -8.57 25.80
N GLY A 143 0.17 -7.48 26.55
CA GLY A 143 1.03 -7.11 27.68
C GLY A 143 2.31 -6.36 27.27
N THR A 144 3.23 -6.21 28.23
CA THR A 144 4.48 -5.47 28.05
C THR A 144 5.67 -6.27 28.57
N ILE A 145 6.72 -6.38 27.77
CA ILE A 145 8.01 -6.96 28.15
C ILE A 145 9.05 -5.83 28.10
N ASN A 146 9.79 -5.63 29.19
CA ASN A 146 10.96 -4.75 29.23
C ASN A 146 12.17 -5.62 29.53
N ALA A 147 13.01 -5.89 28.54
CA ALA A 147 14.26 -6.63 28.73
C ALA A 147 15.45 -5.68 28.60
N GLY A 148 16.51 -5.88 29.39
CA GLY A 148 17.77 -5.16 29.18
C GLY A 148 18.32 -5.43 27.78
N LYS A 149 18.35 -6.70 27.39
CA LYS A 149 18.76 -7.22 26.08
C LYS A 149 17.81 -8.31 25.61
N ALA A 150 17.72 -8.49 24.30
CA ALA A 150 17.06 -9.61 23.65
C ALA A 150 18.08 -10.35 22.78
N VAL A 151 18.32 -11.64 23.04
CA VAL A 151 19.30 -12.46 22.31
C VAL A 151 18.62 -13.68 21.68
N ILE A 152 18.68 -13.80 20.34
CA ILE A 152 17.84 -14.72 19.56
C ILE A 152 18.63 -15.35 18.39
N PRO A 153 19.01 -16.62 18.43
CA PRO A 153 19.35 -17.36 19.63
C PRO A 153 20.69 -16.91 20.21
N THR A 154 21.02 -17.41 21.39
CA THR A 154 22.35 -17.21 22.00
C THR A 154 23.36 -18.19 21.42
N GLY A 155 24.35 -17.65 20.70
CA GLY A 155 25.55 -18.37 20.29
C GLY A 155 25.26 -19.64 19.48
N SER A 156 25.43 -20.81 20.11
CA SER A 156 25.23 -22.14 19.50
C SER A 156 23.83 -22.72 19.76
N GLY A 157 22.83 -21.90 20.09
CA GLY A 157 21.43 -22.33 20.15
C GLY A 157 20.97 -22.95 18.82
N ALA A 158 20.04 -23.90 18.89
CA ALA A 158 19.49 -24.55 17.71
C ALA A 158 18.66 -23.57 16.87
N PHE A 159 17.74 -22.84 17.52
CA PHE A 159 16.98 -21.72 16.97
C PHE A 159 16.40 -20.86 18.10
N GLY A 160 15.97 -19.65 17.78
CA GLY A 160 15.23 -18.78 18.69
C GLY A 160 14.15 -18.03 17.92
N GLU A 161 12.92 -18.04 18.41
CA GLU A 161 11.76 -17.49 17.72
C GLU A 161 10.95 -16.58 18.63
N LEU A 162 10.80 -15.32 18.22
CA LEU A 162 9.94 -14.34 18.87
C LEU A 162 8.77 -14.00 17.95
N PHE A 163 7.56 -14.36 18.34
CA PHE A 163 6.33 -14.00 17.65
C PHE A 163 5.63 -12.84 18.38
N LEU A 164 5.77 -11.62 17.88
CA LEU A 164 5.10 -10.42 18.38
C LEU A 164 3.75 -10.26 17.68
N GLN A 165 2.79 -11.05 18.13
CA GLN A 165 1.40 -11.06 17.67
C GLN A 165 0.50 -10.02 18.36
N GLY A 166 1.08 -9.18 19.21
CA GLY A 166 0.44 -8.14 19.99
C GLY A 166 1.37 -7.66 21.10
N GLY A 167 0.92 -6.70 21.91
CA GLY A 167 1.70 -6.17 23.03
C GLY A 167 2.98 -5.45 22.62
N THR A 168 3.87 -5.20 23.58
CA THR A 168 5.12 -4.45 23.37
C THR A 168 6.31 -5.18 23.95
N TYR A 169 7.39 -5.34 23.17
CA TYR A 169 8.69 -5.79 23.62
C TYR A 169 9.68 -4.62 23.54
N SER A 170 10.12 -4.13 24.69
CA SER A 170 11.12 -3.06 24.80
C SER A 170 12.49 -3.62 25.18
N VAL A 171 13.49 -3.33 24.35
CA VAL A 171 14.91 -3.55 24.65
C VAL A 171 15.48 -2.26 25.20
N THR A 172 15.83 -2.28 26.48
CA THR A 172 16.03 -1.06 27.29
C THR A 172 17.50 -0.63 27.42
N LYS A 173 18.46 -1.45 26.97
CA LYS A 173 19.88 -1.07 26.89
C LYS A 173 20.27 -0.78 25.44
N PRO A 174 21.14 0.22 25.19
CA PRO A 174 21.75 0.43 23.88
C PRO A 174 22.47 -0.85 23.42
N ASP A 175 22.43 -1.11 22.11
CA ASP A 175 22.97 -2.33 21.48
C ASP A 175 22.37 -3.65 22.00
N GLY A 176 21.22 -3.60 22.69
CA GLY A 176 20.66 -4.73 23.41
C GLY A 176 20.01 -5.81 22.55
N LEU A 177 19.66 -5.52 21.29
CA LEU A 177 19.11 -6.50 20.36
C LEU A 177 20.23 -7.32 19.70
N GLN A 178 20.19 -8.64 19.77
CA GLN A 178 21.15 -9.52 19.09
C GLN A 178 20.40 -10.68 18.43
N VAL A 179 20.37 -10.70 17.10
CA VAL A 179 19.74 -11.79 16.35
C VAL A 179 20.82 -12.54 15.56
N ASN A 180 21.12 -13.76 15.98
CA ASN A 180 22.16 -14.61 15.40
C ASN A 180 21.57 -15.55 14.34
N ALA A 181 22.42 -16.35 13.69
CA ALA A 181 21.98 -17.37 12.74
C ALA A 181 20.91 -18.29 13.38
N ASN A 182 19.86 -18.62 12.62
CA ASN A 182 18.66 -19.36 13.07
C ASN A 182 17.77 -18.61 14.07
N GLY A 183 17.96 -17.30 14.22
CA GLY A 183 17.06 -16.42 14.97
C GLY A 183 15.99 -15.82 14.06
N LEU A 184 14.76 -15.77 14.59
CA LEU A 184 13.62 -15.15 13.92
C LEU A 184 12.86 -14.26 14.90
N ILE A 185 12.51 -13.06 14.44
CA ILE A 185 11.48 -12.22 15.02
C ILE A 185 10.41 -12.06 13.96
N ASP A 186 9.19 -12.49 14.23
CA ASP A 186 8.04 -12.23 13.36
C ASP A 186 7.05 -11.30 14.06
N ILE A 187 6.68 -10.21 13.39
CA ILE A 187 5.79 -9.19 13.93
C ILE A 187 4.48 -9.19 13.15
N THR A 188 3.34 -9.21 13.85
CA THR A 188 2.03 -8.95 13.24
C THR A 188 1.38 -7.71 13.84
N GLU A 189 0.82 -7.80 15.04
CA GLU A 189 0.15 -6.68 15.71
C GLU A 189 0.98 -6.10 16.88
N GLY A 190 2.12 -6.72 17.20
CA GLY A 190 2.99 -6.27 18.28
C GLY A 190 3.93 -5.11 17.91
N THR A 191 4.61 -4.58 18.90
CA THR A 191 5.60 -3.51 18.74
C THR A 191 6.94 -3.89 19.36
N LEU A 192 8.02 -3.76 18.60
CA LEU A 192 9.40 -3.83 19.09
C LEU A 192 9.96 -2.42 19.27
N VAL A 193 10.50 -2.11 20.45
CA VAL A 193 11.06 -0.79 20.79
C VAL A 193 12.50 -0.95 21.27
N LEU A 194 13.43 -0.20 20.67
CA LEU A 194 14.86 -0.27 20.98
C LEU A 194 15.37 1.10 21.48
N GLU A 195 16.23 1.08 22.49
CA GLU A 195 16.86 2.28 23.02
C GLU A 195 17.94 2.81 22.06
N GLY A 196 17.80 4.06 21.59
CA GLY A 196 18.72 4.68 20.63
C GLY A 196 18.29 4.54 19.17
N ASP A 197 19.18 4.93 18.25
CA ASP A 197 19.00 4.78 16.80
C ASP A 197 19.68 3.49 16.33
N ASP A 198 18.89 2.43 16.21
CA ASP A 198 19.28 1.10 15.72
C ASP A 198 18.72 0.84 14.31
N THR A 199 18.30 1.86 13.56
CA THR A 199 17.62 1.71 12.25
C THR A 199 18.44 0.89 11.23
N THR A 200 19.72 1.21 11.05
CA THR A 200 20.62 0.45 10.15
C THR A 200 20.67 -1.03 10.52
N LYS A 201 20.81 -1.32 11.82
CA LYS A 201 20.91 -2.69 12.33
C LYS A 201 19.61 -3.46 12.12
N VAL A 202 18.46 -2.82 12.34
CA VAL A 202 17.15 -3.44 12.09
C VAL A 202 16.99 -3.74 10.59
N ASN A 203 17.35 -2.80 9.71
CA ASN A 203 17.31 -3.02 8.27
C ASN A 203 18.22 -4.18 7.81
N ASP A 204 19.43 -4.30 8.37
CA ASP A 204 20.32 -5.43 8.09
C ASP A 204 19.69 -6.77 8.48
N LEU A 205 18.97 -6.83 9.61
CA LEU A 205 18.27 -8.03 10.07
C LEU A 205 17.04 -8.38 9.22
N ILE A 206 16.32 -7.36 8.74
CA ILE A 206 15.20 -7.53 7.79
C ILE A 206 15.72 -8.12 6.48
N ALA A 207 16.79 -7.54 5.91
CA ALA A 207 17.41 -8.02 4.68
C ALA A 207 17.95 -9.46 4.80
N ALA A 208 18.35 -9.87 6.01
CA ALA A 208 18.78 -11.23 6.30
C ALA A 208 17.62 -12.23 6.51
N GLY A 209 16.36 -11.78 6.46
CA GLY A 209 15.17 -12.60 6.73
C GLY A 209 15.02 -13.00 8.21
N GLN A 210 15.74 -12.32 9.12
CA GLN A 210 15.72 -12.61 10.55
C GLN A 210 14.65 -11.79 11.30
N ILE A 211 14.14 -10.74 10.67
CA ILE A 211 12.94 -10.03 11.11
C ILE A 211 11.94 -10.03 9.95
N THR A 212 10.74 -10.55 10.20
CA THR A 212 9.67 -10.63 9.20
C THR A 212 8.38 -9.99 9.72
N ALA A 213 7.49 -9.62 8.79
CA ALA A 213 6.13 -9.23 9.08
C ALA A 213 5.17 -10.31 8.54
N TYR A 214 4.27 -10.82 9.37
CA TYR A 214 3.27 -11.83 8.97
C TYR A 214 3.89 -13.01 8.20
N GLY A 215 4.99 -13.56 8.71
CA GLY A 215 5.72 -14.66 8.07
C GLY A 215 6.31 -14.29 6.70
N GLY A 216 6.60 -13.01 6.46
CA GLY A 216 7.15 -12.49 5.21
C GLY A 216 6.12 -11.95 4.22
N THR A 217 4.83 -11.96 4.58
CA THR A 217 3.74 -11.47 3.71
C THR A 217 3.27 -10.06 4.05
N GLY A 218 3.66 -9.52 5.21
CA GLY A 218 3.33 -8.17 5.64
C GLY A 218 4.43 -7.16 5.33
N LEU A 219 4.16 -5.91 5.71
CA LEU A 219 5.10 -4.79 5.59
C LEU A 219 5.59 -4.38 6.98
N LEU A 220 6.90 -4.27 7.16
CA LEU A 220 7.51 -3.70 8.36
C LEU A 220 7.55 -2.17 8.27
N LYS A 221 7.15 -1.48 9.33
CA LYS A 221 7.25 -0.01 9.47
C LYS A 221 8.27 0.30 10.56
N LEU A 222 9.40 0.87 10.14
CA LEU A 222 10.55 1.21 10.98
C LEU A 222 10.67 2.74 11.07
N ASP A 223 10.71 3.27 12.29
CA ASP A 223 10.98 4.68 12.54
C ASP A 223 11.99 4.90 13.67
N TYR A 224 12.59 6.10 13.70
CA TYR A 224 13.41 6.59 14.80
C TYR A 224 12.92 7.97 15.23
N ASP A 225 12.74 8.16 16.55
CA ASP A 225 12.33 9.42 17.18
C ASP A 225 10.94 9.95 16.74
N GLN A 226 10.20 9.21 15.89
CA GLN A 226 8.87 9.59 15.42
C GLN A 226 7.78 9.02 16.35
N SER A 227 7.70 7.69 16.44
CA SER A 227 6.70 7.01 17.28
C SER A 227 7.07 7.03 18.76
N SER A 228 8.38 6.94 19.04
CA SER A 228 8.94 6.93 20.39
C SER A 228 10.17 7.84 20.49
N PRO A 229 10.12 8.94 21.27
CA PRO A 229 11.25 9.86 21.35
C PRO A 229 12.55 9.20 21.81
N GLY A 230 13.63 9.40 21.05
CA GLY A 230 14.98 8.88 21.28
C GLY A 230 15.15 7.39 21.01
N LYS A 231 14.18 6.73 20.36
CA LYS A 231 14.12 5.27 20.20
C LYS A 231 13.81 4.85 18.78
N THR A 232 14.28 3.67 18.41
CA THR A 232 13.85 2.95 17.20
C THR A 232 12.59 2.16 17.52
N THR A 233 11.54 2.32 16.71
CA THR A 233 10.27 1.61 16.84
C THR A 233 10.03 0.79 15.57
N LEU A 234 9.65 -0.47 15.74
CA LEU A 234 9.32 -1.37 14.64
C LEU A 234 7.94 -1.99 14.87
N THR A 235 7.09 -1.85 13.85
CA THR A 235 5.74 -2.43 13.79
C THR A 235 5.53 -3.14 12.46
N ALA A 236 4.40 -3.83 12.29
CA ALA A 236 4.03 -4.48 11.05
C ALA A 236 2.60 -4.13 10.61
N VAL A 237 2.37 -4.15 9.32
CA VAL A 237 1.06 -3.96 8.68
C VAL A 237 0.78 -5.16 7.78
N ALA A 238 -0.43 -5.71 7.86
CA ALA A 238 -0.85 -6.79 6.98
C ALA A 238 -1.05 -6.25 5.55
N ARG A 239 -0.64 -7.03 4.54
CA ARG A 239 -1.09 -6.83 3.17
C ARG A 239 -2.40 -7.57 2.94
N VAL A 240 -3.28 -6.99 2.13
CA VAL A 240 -4.45 -7.70 1.61
C VAL A 240 -4.10 -8.34 0.27
N THR A 241 -4.56 -9.57 0.05
CA THR A 241 -4.48 -10.22 -1.25
C THR A 241 -5.49 -9.57 -2.20
N LEU A 242 -4.99 -9.09 -3.33
CA LEU A 242 -5.77 -8.44 -4.39
C LEU A 242 -6.09 -9.41 -5.51
N PHE A 243 -5.16 -10.33 -5.76
CA PHE A 243 -5.25 -11.33 -6.80
C PHE A 243 -4.49 -12.59 -6.35
N ALA A 244 -5.03 -13.76 -6.68
CA ALA A 244 -4.37 -15.04 -6.49
C ALA A 244 -4.77 -16.03 -7.59
N GLU A 245 -3.80 -16.79 -8.08
CA GLU A 245 -3.98 -17.84 -9.08
C GLU A 245 -3.05 -19.02 -8.75
N ASP A 246 -3.63 -20.20 -8.56
CA ASP A 246 -2.93 -21.47 -8.27
C ASP A 246 -3.07 -22.49 -9.42
N PHE A 247 -3.73 -22.11 -10.51
CA PHE A 247 -4.01 -22.90 -11.71
C PHE A 247 -4.85 -24.18 -11.50
N GLU A 248 -5.24 -24.50 -10.26
CA GLU A 248 -5.95 -25.73 -9.92
C GLU A 248 -7.40 -25.75 -10.46
N GLY A 249 -7.93 -24.58 -10.83
CA GLY A 249 -9.24 -24.41 -11.45
C GLY A 249 -9.29 -24.82 -12.93
N LEU A 250 -8.14 -25.05 -13.58
CA LEU A 250 -8.09 -25.29 -15.02
C LEU A 250 -8.61 -26.67 -15.42
N PRO A 251 -9.48 -26.76 -16.44
CA PRO A 251 -9.92 -28.04 -16.99
C PRO A 251 -8.83 -28.66 -17.88
N LEU A 252 -8.07 -29.63 -17.36
CA LEU A 252 -7.03 -30.33 -18.12
C LEU A 252 -7.59 -31.37 -19.10
N GLY A 253 -6.94 -31.48 -20.26
CA GLY A 253 -7.22 -32.43 -21.33
C GLY A 253 -6.21 -33.59 -21.44
N PRO A 254 -6.38 -34.48 -22.42
CA PRO A 254 -5.39 -35.53 -22.71
C PRO A 254 -4.12 -34.93 -23.31
N ASN A 255 -3.00 -35.65 -23.14
CA ASN A 255 -1.76 -35.30 -23.83
C ASN A 255 -1.89 -35.51 -25.37
N VAL A 256 -1.03 -34.83 -26.13
CA VAL A 256 -1.04 -34.76 -27.60
C VAL A 256 0.15 -35.53 -28.21
N ASP A 257 1.37 -35.03 -28.04
CA ASP A 257 2.58 -35.58 -28.66
C ASP A 257 3.42 -36.42 -27.68
N GLU A 258 3.30 -36.16 -26.37
CA GLU A 258 4.06 -36.87 -25.35
C GLU A 258 3.83 -38.39 -25.34
N ALA A 259 4.89 -39.15 -25.07
CA ALA A 259 4.80 -40.61 -25.07
C ALA A 259 4.04 -41.15 -23.85
N LEU A 260 4.09 -40.42 -22.73
CA LEU A 260 3.42 -40.78 -21.50
C LEU A 260 1.92 -40.43 -21.57
N ALA A 261 1.09 -41.46 -21.77
CA ALA A 261 -0.35 -41.25 -21.92
C ALA A 261 -1.03 -40.70 -20.65
N GLY A 262 -1.77 -39.59 -20.79
CA GLY A 262 -2.64 -38.99 -19.78
C GLY A 262 -3.95 -38.50 -20.39
N ASN A 263 -5.06 -38.51 -19.62
CA ASN A 263 -6.39 -38.10 -20.11
C ASN A 263 -6.86 -36.72 -19.60
N ALA A 264 -6.18 -36.17 -18.60
CA ALA A 264 -6.49 -34.91 -17.92
C ALA A 264 -5.20 -34.42 -17.25
N VAL A 265 -4.21 -34.07 -18.07
CA VAL A 265 -2.84 -33.80 -17.64
C VAL A 265 -2.26 -32.52 -18.22
N TRP A 266 -2.87 -31.93 -19.24
CA TRP A 266 -2.34 -30.75 -19.92
C TRP A 266 -3.43 -29.89 -20.59
N THR A 267 -3.21 -28.58 -20.69
CA THR A 267 -3.92 -27.67 -21.59
C THR A 267 -3.04 -26.47 -21.99
N ASP A 268 -3.28 -25.93 -23.20
CA ASP A 268 -2.75 -24.65 -23.72
C ASP A 268 -3.68 -23.44 -23.41
N THR A 269 -4.81 -23.68 -22.75
CA THR A 269 -5.80 -22.63 -22.48
C THR A 269 -5.53 -22.06 -21.09
N PRO A 270 -5.11 -20.78 -20.99
CA PRO A 270 -4.84 -20.16 -19.70
C PRO A 270 -6.14 -19.88 -18.91
N PRO A 271 -6.03 -19.47 -17.62
CA PRO A 271 -7.20 -19.07 -16.85
C PRO A 271 -7.94 -17.90 -17.49
N GLU A 272 -9.20 -17.70 -17.12
CA GLU A 272 -10.03 -16.62 -17.67
C GLU A 272 -9.34 -15.25 -17.47
N GLY A 273 -9.28 -14.45 -18.55
CA GLY A 273 -8.65 -13.13 -18.54
C GLY A 273 -7.13 -13.12 -18.72
N TRP A 274 -6.45 -14.27 -18.60
CA TRP A 274 -5.03 -14.40 -18.93
C TRP A 274 -4.83 -14.63 -20.43
N THR A 275 -3.63 -14.30 -20.91
CA THR A 275 -3.23 -14.56 -22.30
C THR A 275 -1.85 -15.21 -22.36
N VAL A 276 -1.68 -16.13 -23.31
CA VAL A 276 -0.37 -16.67 -23.70
C VAL A 276 0.00 -16.10 -25.07
N ASP A 277 1.15 -15.46 -25.19
CA ASP A 277 1.76 -15.11 -26.47
C ASP A 277 2.80 -16.17 -26.85
N GLU A 278 2.49 -16.90 -27.90
CA GLU A 278 3.31 -17.94 -28.53
C GLU A 278 3.73 -17.55 -29.96
N SER A 279 3.53 -16.28 -30.35
CA SER A 279 3.73 -15.83 -31.73
C SER A 279 5.20 -15.85 -32.18
N SER A 280 6.13 -15.87 -31.22
CA SER A 280 7.56 -16.00 -31.42
C SER A 280 8.09 -17.42 -31.14
N ILE A 281 7.20 -18.41 -31.00
CA ILE A 281 7.61 -19.81 -30.87
C ILE A 281 8.05 -20.36 -32.24
N PRO A 282 9.28 -20.92 -32.36
CA PRO A 282 9.80 -21.37 -33.65
C PRO A 282 8.98 -22.49 -34.27
N GLY A 283 8.44 -22.24 -35.47
CA GLY A 283 7.76 -23.25 -36.27
C GLY A 283 6.32 -23.58 -35.84
N ILE A 284 5.76 -22.85 -34.87
CA ILE A 284 4.45 -23.14 -34.28
C ILE A 284 3.34 -23.25 -35.32
N GLY A 285 2.53 -24.32 -35.20
CA GLY A 285 1.38 -24.59 -36.07
C GLY A 285 1.75 -25.09 -37.48
N ASN A 286 3.03 -25.31 -37.77
CA ASN A 286 3.50 -25.89 -39.03
C ASN A 286 3.96 -27.34 -38.80
N PRO A 287 3.21 -28.36 -39.26
CA PRO A 287 3.52 -29.77 -38.99
C PRO A 287 4.88 -30.28 -39.50
N ALA A 288 5.59 -29.50 -40.31
CA ALA A 288 6.93 -29.84 -40.80
C ALA A 288 8.06 -29.28 -39.94
N THR A 289 7.75 -28.33 -39.05
CA THR A 289 8.72 -27.57 -38.25
C THR A 289 8.28 -27.30 -36.81
N ASP A 290 7.14 -27.85 -36.41
CA ASP A 290 6.57 -27.75 -35.07
C ASP A 290 7.34 -28.58 -34.04
N GLY A 291 7.34 -28.13 -32.79
CA GLY A 291 7.84 -28.87 -31.63
C GLY A 291 6.81 -29.82 -31.01
N VAL A 292 7.05 -30.21 -29.77
CA VAL A 292 6.09 -31.00 -28.95
C VAL A 292 4.92 -30.11 -28.55
N THR A 293 3.71 -30.37 -29.04
CA THR A 293 2.54 -29.48 -28.86
C THR A 293 2.32 -29.03 -27.42
N GLU A 294 2.55 -29.91 -26.44
CA GLU A 294 2.38 -29.61 -25.03
C GLU A 294 3.26 -28.47 -24.49
N TRP A 295 4.39 -28.20 -25.14
CA TRP A 295 5.40 -27.25 -24.65
C TRP A 295 5.58 -26.04 -25.58
N ALA A 296 4.60 -25.79 -26.45
CA ALA A 296 4.54 -24.63 -27.34
C ALA A 296 4.20 -23.35 -26.53
N GLY A 297 5.23 -22.68 -26.00
CA GLY A 297 5.03 -21.55 -25.08
C GLY A 297 4.63 -21.99 -23.67
N TRP A 298 4.02 -21.06 -22.92
CA TRP A 298 3.48 -21.37 -21.58
C TRP A 298 2.32 -22.37 -21.66
N ALA A 299 2.46 -23.45 -20.90
CA ALA A 299 1.52 -24.54 -20.82
C ALA A 299 1.09 -24.82 -19.37
N PHE A 300 -0.07 -25.45 -19.18
CA PHE A 300 -0.60 -25.78 -17.86
C PHE A 300 -0.70 -27.30 -17.73
N ALA A 301 0.06 -27.88 -16.81
CA ALA A 301 0.21 -29.34 -16.72
C ALA A 301 0.05 -29.86 -15.29
N ASP A 302 -0.49 -31.08 -15.16
CA ASP A 302 -0.41 -31.83 -13.91
C ASP A 302 1.07 -32.09 -13.59
N LYS A 303 1.54 -31.55 -12.46
CA LYS A 303 2.94 -31.55 -12.05
C LYS A 303 3.53 -32.95 -11.97
N ALA A 304 2.76 -33.92 -11.49
CA ALA A 304 3.23 -35.30 -11.37
C ALA A 304 3.41 -35.95 -12.74
N TRP A 305 2.51 -35.66 -13.67
CA TRP A 305 2.63 -36.08 -15.07
C TRP A 305 3.77 -35.38 -15.79
N TRP A 306 3.90 -34.05 -15.71
CA TRP A 306 5.02 -33.29 -16.29
C TRP A 306 6.37 -33.86 -15.83
N THR A 307 6.51 -34.12 -14.53
CA THR A 307 7.70 -34.76 -13.97
C THR A 307 7.99 -36.12 -14.62
N GLU A 308 6.99 -36.97 -14.87
CA GLU A 308 7.23 -38.28 -15.47
C GLU A 308 7.43 -38.23 -16.99
N ALA A 309 6.72 -37.34 -17.69
CA ALA A 309 6.85 -37.11 -19.13
C ALA A 309 8.28 -36.65 -19.47
N ALA A 310 8.79 -35.67 -18.72
CA ALA A 310 10.09 -35.03 -18.90
C ALA A 310 11.25 -35.71 -18.10
N GLU A 311 11.16 -37.03 -17.90
CA GLU A 311 12.17 -37.88 -17.22
C GLU A 311 12.67 -37.42 -15.82
N ASP A 312 11.83 -36.71 -15.07
CA ASP A 312 12.07 -36.01 -13.80
C ASP A 312 13.14 -34.94 -13.92
N GLN A 313 14.39 -35.31 -14.14
CA GLN A 313 15.53 -34.41 -14.22
C GLN A 313 15.49 -33.27 -13.16
N ASN A 314 15.09 -33.59 -11.92
CA ASN A 314 14.88 -32.67 -10.79
C ASN A 314 13.60 -31.81 -10.79
N ARG A 315 12.69 -31.93 -11.76
CA ARG A 315 11.36 -31.29 -11.76
C ARG A 315 10.54 -31.68 -10.52
N SER A 316 10.69 -32.90 -10.01
CA SER A 316 10.06 -33.33 -8.75
C SER A 316 10.48 -32.55 -7.51
N GLN A 317 11.57 -31.78 -7.58
CA GLN A 317 12.04 -30.96 -6.46
C GLN A 317 11.19 -29.71 -6.22
N PHE A 318 10.31 -29.32 -7.15
CA PHE A 318 9.44 -28.15 -7.03
C PHE A 318 8.32 -28.36 -5.99
N VAL A 319 8.66 -28.73 -4.76
CA VAL A 319 7.73 -29.16 -3.69
C VAL A 319 6.81 -28.06 -3.15
N LEU A 320 7.07 -26.78 -3.44
CA LEU A 320 6.20 -25.65 -3.09
C LEU A 320 4.94 -25.62 -3.96
N ALA A 321 5.03 -26.07 -5.21
CA ALA A 321 3.89 -26.20 -6.11
C ALA A 321 3.06 -27.46 -5.85
N SER A 322 1.78 -27.45 -6.25
CA SER A 322 0.91 -28.63 -6.26
C SER A 322 0.13 -28.78 -7.57
N GLY A 323 -0.63 -29.88 -7.68
CA GLY A 323 -1.58 -30.13 -8.77
C GLY A 323 -1.16 -29.63 -10.15
N THR A 324 -1.81 -28.57 -10.64
CA THR A 324 -1.56 -27.95 -11.94
C THR A 324 -0.53 -26.83 -11.81
N VAL A 325 0.50 -26.85 -12.66
CA VAL A 325 1.54 -25.80 -12.71
C VAL A 325 1.61 -25.16 -14.10
N ALA A 326 1.99 -23.89 -14.16
CA ALA A 326 2.32 -23.22 -15.41
C ALA A 326 3.80 -23.46 -15.75
N VAL A 327 4.10 -23.90 -16.97
CA VAL A 327 5.43 -24.36 -17.39
C VAL A 327 5.76 -23.79 -18.78
N ALA A 328 6.93 -23.17 -18.90
CA ALA A 328 7.61 -22.95 -20.17
C ALA A 328 8.86 -23.87 -20.21
N ASP A 329 8.83 -24.90 -21.07
CA ASP A 329 9.83 -25.97 -21.13
C ASP A 329 10.46 -26.04 -22.55
N PRO A 330 11.41 -25.12 -22.87
CA PRO A 330 12.06 -25.10 -24.18
C PRO A 330 12.83 -26.39 -24.52
N ASP A 331 13.33 -27.11 -23.52
CA ASP A 331 14.02 -28.41 -23.68
C ASP A 331 13.06 -29.47 -24.21
N GLU A 332 11.92 -29.68 -23.53
CA GLU A 332 10.93 -30.66 -23.99
C GLU A 332 10.24 -30.22 -25.30
N TRP A 333 10.13 -28.92 -25.57
CA TRP A 333 9.66 -28.42 -26.87
C TRP A 333 10.58 -28.85 -28.03
N ASP A 334 11.91 -28.85 -27.82
CA ASP A 334 12.90 -29.15 -28.87
C ASP A 334 13.11 -30.65 -29.13
N ASP A 335 12.56 -31.53 -28.28
CA ASP A 335 12.68 -32.98 -28.41
C ASP A 335 11.98 -33.57 -29.67
N ALA A 336 11.16 -32.78 -30.35
CA ALA A 336 10.62 -33.11 -31.66
C ALA A 336 11.61 -32.80 -32.81
N ASP A 337 11.78 -33.75 -33.74
CA ASP A 337 12.60 -33.58 -34.97
C ASP A 337 11.99 -32.50 -35.91
N ARG A 338 12.34 -31.22 -35.68
CA ARG A 338 11.56 -30.09 -36.24
C ARG A 338 12.30 -29.11 -37.17
N LEU A 339 13.52 -28.65 -36.85
CA LEU A 339 14.13 -27.53 -37.59
C LEU A 339 15.51 -27.82 -38.22
N PRO A 340 15.77 -27.32 -39.45
CA PRO A 340 17.11 -27.27 -40.05
C PRO A 340 17.88 -25.98 -39.74
N ILE A 341 17.28 -25.06 -38.98
CA ILE A 341 17.84 -23.77 -38.56
C ILE A 341 18.24 -23.90 -37.08
N PRO A 342 19.45 -23.46 -36.67
CA PRO A 342 19.81 -23.42 -35.25
C PRO A 342 18.85 -22.49 -34.50
N ILE A 343 18.33 -22.92 -33.35
CA ILE A 343 17.43 -22.13 -32.50
C ILE A 343 18.05 -20.77 -32.09
N SER A 344 19.38 -20.66 -32.10
CA SER A 344 20.09 -19.39 -31.91
C SER A 344 19.82 -18.32 -32.98
N ALA A 345 19.14 -18.67 -34.08
CA ALA A 345 18.70 -17.73 -35.12
C ALA A 345 17.18 -17.47 -35.10
N ASP A 346 16.43 -18.19 -34.26
CA ASP A 346 14.98 -18.15 -34.10
C ASP A 346 14.66 -18.74 -32.70
N PRO A 347 14.84 -17.95 -31.61
CA PRO A 347 14.76 -18.44 -30.24
C PRO A 347 13.33 -18.77 -29.82
N TYR A 348 13.20 -19.56 -28.76
CA TYR A 348 11.95 -19.81 -28.05
C TYR A 348 11.63 -18.60 -27.16
N ASP A 349 10.67 -17.80 -27.61
CA ASP A 349 10.16 -16.67 -26.83
C ASP A 349 8.65 -16.83 -26.58
N THR A 350 8.25 -16.73 -25.31
CA THR A 350 6.84 -16.79 -24.89
C THR A 350 6.55 -15.90 -23.69
N TRP A 351 5.31 -15.43 -23.61
CA TRP A 351 4.83 -14.57 -22.54
C TRP A 351 3.49 -15.05 -21.98
N LEU A 352 3.34 -15.00 -20.67
CA LEU A 352 2.08 -15.25 -19.96
C LEU A 352 1.66 -13.95 -19.24
N THR A 353 0.50 -13.42 -19.59
CA THR A 353 0.03 -12.10 -19.11
C THR A 353 -1.20 -12.26 -18.23
N THR A 354 -1.20 -11.59 -17.07
CA THR A 354 -2.36 -11.55 -16.16
C THR A 354 -3.50 -10.70 -16.74
N PRO A 355 -4.75 -10.86 -16.27
CA PRO A 355 -5.74 -9.80 -16.39
C PRO A 355 -5.27 -8.52 -15.67
N ALA A 356 -5.97 -7.40 -15.90
CA ALA A 356 -5.75 -6.18 -15.12
C ALA A 356 -6.20 -6.41 -13.67
N ILE A 357 -5.29 -6.19 -12.73
CA ILE A 357 -5.50 -6.35 -11.28
C ILE A 357 -5.79 -4.98 -10.68
N ASP A 358 -6.88 -4.85 -9.92
CA ASP A 358 -7.24 -3.62 -9.23
C ASP A 358 -6.25 -3.31 -8.09
N VAL A 359 -5.57 -2.17 -8.19
CA VAL A 359 -4.63 -1.66 -7.17
C VAL A 359 -5.06 -0.29 -6.63
N PHE A 360 -6.30 0.09 -6.88
CA PHE A 360 -6.84 1.38 -6.48
C PHE A 360 -6.87 1.54 -4.96
N GLY A 361 -6.37 2.69 -4.51
CA GLY A 361 -6.39 3.07 -3.10
C GLY A 361 -5.40 2.30 -2.22
N LEU A 362 -4.38 1.69 -2.81
CA LEU A 362 -3.24 1.15 -2.07
C LEU A 362 -2.25 2.24 -1.66
N GLU A 363 -1.51 1.99 -0.58
CA GLU A 363 -0.39 2.80 -0.17
C GLU A 363 0.75 2.60 -1.20
N ALA A 364 1.31 3.69 -1.71
CA ALA A 364 2.40 3.64 -2.69
C ALA A 364 3.61 2.86 -2.13
N GLY A 365 4.31 2.13 -3.00
CA GLY A 365 5.47 1.30 -2.61
C GLY A 365 5.13 0.07 -1.74
N THR A 366 3.85 -0.30 -1.61
CA THR A 366 3.45 -1.47 -0.79
C THR A 366 3.00 -2.68 -1.59
N LEU A 367 2.81 -2.56 -2.90
CA LEU A 367 2.38 -3.68 -3.75
C LEU A 367 3.49 -4.71 -3.87
N GLN A 368 3.12 -5.97 -3.85
CA GLN A 368 4.04 -7.09 -3.92
C GLN A 368 3.46 -8.21 -4.77
N LEU A 369 4.28 -8.73 -5.67
CA LEU A 369 4.10 -10.00 -6.33
C LEU A 369 4.83 -11.09 -5.53
N LYS A 370 4.14 -12.19 -5.28
CA LYS A 370 4.69 -13.42 -4.73
C LYS A 370 4.28 -14.59 -5.62
N PHE A 371 5.18 -15.52 -5.89
CA PHE A 371 4.87 -16.78 -6.58
C PHE A 371 5.90 -17.85 -6.21
N ASP A 372 5.53 -19.11 -6.34
CA ASP A 372 6.47 -20.21 -6.23
C ASP A 372 7.05 -20.50 -7.62
N SER A 373 8.37 -20.74 -7.67
CA SER A 373 9.15 -20.85 -8.90
C SER A 373 10.03 -22.09 -8.91
N SER A 374 10.17 -22.68 -10.09
CA SER A 374 11.18 -23.67 -10.44
C SER A 374 11.91 -23.19 -11.67
N TRP A 375 13.14 -22.71 -11.48
CA TRP A 375 14.00 -22.16 -12.51
C TRP A 375 15.22 -23.05 -12.67
N ARG A 376 15.44 -23.56 -13.89
CA ARG A 376 16.66 -24.27 -14.23
C ARG A 376 17.25 -23.68 -15.51
N PRO A 377 18.41 -23.00 -15.43
CA PRO A 377 19.03 -22.40 -16.59
C PRO A 377 20.05 -23.28 -17.29
N GLU A 378 20.25 -23.05 -18.58
CA GLU A 378 21.45 -23.43 -19.34
C GLU A 378 22.03 -22.23 -20.10
N PHE A 379 23.36 -22.27 -20.27
CA PHE A 379 24.10 -21.24 -20.99
C PHE A 379 25.25 -21.90 -21.74
N ASP A 380 25.26 -21.78 -23.07
CA ASP A 380 26.36 -22.21 -23.92
C ASP A 380 26.60 -21.26 -25.11
N ASP A 381 27.45 -21.64 -26.07
CA ASP A 381 27.77 -20.79 -27.23
C ASP A 381 26.56 -20.57 -28.18
N ASN A 382 25.44 -21.27 -27.99
CA ASN A 382 24.24 -21.24 -28.84
C ASN A 382 22.93 -20.92 -28.09
N TYR A 383 22.83 -21.14 -26.78
CA TYR A 383 21.58 -21.01 -26.01
C TYR A 383 21.74 -20.04 -24.84
N HIS A 384 20.78 -19.12 -24.69
CA HIS A 384 20.79 -18.08 -23.66
C HIS A 384 19.39 -17.90 -23.07
N GLN A 385 19.08 -18.57 -21.96
CA GLN A 385 17.77 -18.41 -21.33
C GLN A 385 17.67 -17.09 -20.51
N THR A 386 16.65 -16.29 -20.78
CA THR A 386 16.30 -15.07 -20.03
C THR A 386 14.87 -15.15 -19.51
N ALA A 387 14.68 -15.01 -18.19
CA ALA A 387 13.36 -14.84 -17.59
C ALA A 387 13.15 -13.39 -17.17
N SER A 388 11.98 -12.83 -17.48
CA SER A 388 11.63 -11.47 -17.10
C SER A 388 10.21 -11.39 -16.57
N ILE A 389 9.98 -10.43 -15.67
CA ILE A 389 8.65 -9.99 -15.28
C ILE A 389 8.54 -8.50 -15.53
N THR A 390 7.49 -8.08 -16.22
CA THR A 390 7.17 -6.66 -16.38
C THR A 390 5.86 -6.31 -15.70
N ALA A 391 5.73 -5.05 -15.27
CA ALA A 391 4.52 -4.47 -14.72
C ALA A 391 4.10 -3.26 -15.56
N SER A 392 2.87 -3.26 -16.07
CA SER A 392 2.24 -2.12 -16.73
C SER A 392 1.11 -1.58 -15.86
N PHE A 393 1.23 -0.33 -15.43
CA PHE A 393 0.22 0.35 -14.62
C PHE A 393 -0.69 1.18 -15.52
N ASP A 394 -2.00 1.00 -15.40
CA ASP A 394 -3.03 1.74 -16.15
C ASP A 394 -2.81 1.76 -17.68
N GLY A 395 -2.24 0.70 -18.23
CA GLY A 395 -1.91 0.58 -19.65
C GLY A 395 -0.71 1.42 -20.11
N GLY A 396 0.08 1.95 -19.16
CA GLY A 396 1.34 2.63 -19.44
C GLY A 396 2.45 1.69 -19.94
N GLU A 397 3.60 2.28 -20.27
CA GLU A 397 4.78 1.51 -20.71
C GLU A 397 5.20 0.48 -19.64
N PRO A 398 5.39 -0.80 -19.99
CA PRO A 398 5.81 -1.81 -19.04
C PRO A 398 7.19 -1.51 -18.43
N VAL A 399 7.32 -1.71 -17.12
CA VAL A 399 8.58 -1.61 -16.39
C VAL A 399 9.05 -3.00 -16.01
N THR A 400 10.30 -3.34 -16.29
CA THR A 400 10.89 -4.62 -15.84
C THR A 400 11.09 -4.59 -14.33
N VAL A 401 10.43 -5.50 -13.63
CA VAL A 401 10.49 -5.65 -12.16
C VAL A 401 11.33 -6.86 -11.73
N LEU A 402 11.56 -7.81 -12.64
CA LEU A 402 12.47 -8.92 -12.44
C LEU A 402 13.17 -9.26 -13.77
N LEU A 403 14.47 -9.52 -13.71
CA LEU A 403 15.27 -9.99 -14.83
C LEU A 403 16.28 -11.03 -14.34
N TRP A 404 16.21 -12.23 -14.88
CA TRP A 404 17.13 -13.33 -14.63
C TRP A 404 17.75 -13.79 -15.94
N GLU A 405 19.07 -13.94 -15.94
CA GLU A 405 19.83 -14.40 -17.10
C GLU A 405 20.62 -15.67 -16.75
N SER A 406 20.84 -16.53 -17.74
CA SER A 406 21.63 -17.75 -17.58
C SER A 406 23.16 -17.54 -17.69
N ASP A 407 23.63 -16.42 -18.25
CA ASP A 407 25.06 -16.10 -18.35
C ASP A 407 25.66 -15.86 -16.95
N GLY A 408 26.57 -16.74 -16.52
CA GLY A 408 27.29 -16.60 -15.25
C GLY A 408 28.16 -15.35 -15.12
N ASN A 409 28.34 -14.56 -16.18
CA ASN A 409 29.02 -13.26 -16.15
C ASN A 409 28.07 -12.06 -16.10
N SER A 410 26.75 -12.28 -16.21
CA SER A 410 25.76 -11.22 -16.10
C SER A 410 25.64 -10.71 -14.67
N GLU A 411 25.33 -9.42 -14.53
CA GLU A 411 24.91 -8.85 -13.25
C GLU A 411 23.55 -9.40 -12.79
N ASN A 412 22.74 -9.90 -13.74
CA ASN A 412 21.43 -10.51 -13.51
C ASN A 412 21.48 -12.05 -13.48
N PHE A 413 22.68 -12.64 -13.32
CA PHE A 413 22.82 -14.09 -13.30
C PHE A 413 22.02 -14.72 -12.16
N LYS A 414 21.08 -15.61 -12.49
CA LYS A 414 20.32 -16.40 -11.51
C LYS A 414 20.76 -17.86 -11.55
N PRO A 415 21.39 -18.39 -10.48
CA PRO A 415 21.71 -19.80 -10.39
C PRO A 415 20.45 -20.68 -10.34
N ASP A 416 20.63 -21.94 -10.75
CA ASP A 416 19.67 -23.05 -10.63
C ASP A 416 18.97 -23.05 -9.25
N SER A 417 17.64 -23.05 -9.28
CA SER A 417 16.77 -23.12 -8.11
C SER A 417 15.45 -23.79 -8.50
N THR A 418 15.39 -25.10 -8.29
CA THR A 418 14.24 -25.92 -8.68
C THR A 418 13.03 -25.79 -7.74
N ASN A 419 13.16 -25.01 -6.66
CA ASN A 419 12.11 -24.81 -5.65
C ASN A 419 12.38 -23.60 -4.77
N GLU A 420 11.74 -22.47 -5.09
CA GLU A 420 11.82 -21.25 -4.30
C GLU A 420 10.51 -20.47 -4.32
N THR A 421 10.28 -19.66 -3.28
CA THR A 421 9.27 -18.60 -3.32
C THR A 421 9.97 -17.32 -3.74
N VAL A 422 9.48 -16.69 -4.80
CA VAL A 422 9.95 -15.40 -5.30
C VAL A 422 9.03 -14.31 -4.77
N VAL A 423 9.64 -13.22 -4.30
CA VAL A 423 8.94 -12.06 -3.77
C VAL A 423 9.53 -10.83 -4.44
N VAL A 424 8.68 -10.05 -5.10
CA VAL A 424 9.05 -8.85 -5.84
C VAL A 424 8.15 -7.72 -5.36
N ASP A 425 8.74 -6.70 -4.74
CA ASP A 425 8.01 -5.46 -4.47
C ASP A 425 7.85 -4.69 -5.79
N LEU A 426 6.65 -4.19 -6.01
CA LEU A 426 6.27 -3.46 -7.22
C LEU A 426 6.13 -1.98 -6.86
N ASP A 427 6.98 -1.14 -7.44
CA ASP A 427 6.92 0.31 -7.26
C ASP A 427 5.69 0.88 -7.97
N ILE A 428 4.58 0.96 -7.23
CA ILE A 428 3.33 1.53 -7.73
C ILE A 428 3.51 3.04 -7.99
N PRO A 429 3.21 3.54 -9.19
CA PRO A 429 3.00 4.97 -9.40
C PRO A 429 1.88 5.48 -8.48
N LYS A 430 2.05 6.65 -7.88
CA LYS A 430 1.00 7.24 -7.03
C LYS A 430 -0.29 7.42 -7.84
N GLY A 431 -1.40 6.93 -7.29
CA GLY A 431 -2.71 7.02 -7.93
C GLY A 431 -2.96 5.98 -9.02
N ALA A 432 -2.04 5.03 -9.23
CA ALA A 432 -2.28 3.91 -10.14
C ALA A 432 -3.51 3.13 -9.71
N ALA A 433 -4.30 2.72 -10.70
CA ALA A 433 -5.60 2.10 -10.46
C ALA A 433 -5.64 0.63 -10.89
N SER A 434 -4.74 0.22 -11.76
CA SER A 434 -4.60 -1.16 -12.23
C SER A 434 -3.15 -1.51 -12.51
N VAL A 435 -2.81 -2.80 -12.40
CA VAL A 435 -1.54 -3.37 -12.85
C VAL A 435 -1.79 -4.61 -13.70
N VAL A 436 -1.03 -4.77 -14.77
CA VAL A 436 -0.91 -6.00 -15.57
C VAL A 436 0.52 -6.51 -15.43
N LEU A 437 0.67 -7.80 -15.14
CA LEU A 437 1.96 -8.47 -15.03
C LEU A 437 2.16 -9.43 -16.20
N GLU A 438 3.38 -9.46 -16.73
CA GLU A 438 3.76 -10.36 -17.82
C GLU A 438 5.00 -11.17 -17.44
N PHE A 439 4.93 -12.48 -17.56
CA PHE A 439 6.00 -13.44 -17.32
C PHE A 439 6.58 -13.89 -18.66
N GLY A 440 7.78 -13.43 -18.99
CA GLY A 440 8.45 -13.72 -20.26
C GLY A 440 9.60 -14.70 -20.09
N LEU A 441 9.65 -15.74 -20.93
CA LEU A 441 10.84 -16.57 -21.14
C LEU A 441 11.34 -16.33 -22.58
N THR A 442 12.53 -15.75 -22.72
CA THR A 442 13.06 -15.30 -24.01
C THR A 442 14.51 -15.71 -24.22
N ASP A 443 14.95 -15.60 -25.47
CA ASP A 443 16.28 -15.99 -25.98
C ASP A 443 16.60 -17.49 -25.77
N ALA A 444 15.62 -18.28 -25.35
CA ALA A 444 15.79 -19.67 -24.99
C ALA A 444 16.00 -20.55 -26.23
N GLY A 445 16.84 -21.56 -26.07
CA GLY A 445 17.11 -22.59 -27.06
C GLY A 445 16.55 -23.94 -26.63
N ASN A 446 17.40 -24.97 -26.66
CA ASN A 446 17.16 -26.21 -25.91
C ASN A 446 17.67 -26.00 -24.47
N ASP A 447 17.13 -24.98 -23.81
CA ASP A 447 17.38 -24.69 -22.40
C ASP A 447 16.30 -25.34 -21.56
N TRP A 448 16.61 -25.76 -20.33
CA TRP A 448 15.75 -26.55 -19.45
C TRP A 448 14.33 -25.97 -19.27
N TRP A 449 14.03 -25.24 -18.19
CA TRP A 449 12.65 -24.78 -17.97
C TRP A 449 12.55 -23.59 -17.02
N TRP A 450 11.39 -22.94 -17.10
CA TRP A 450 10.85 -22.11 -16.04
C TRP A 450 9.40 -22.52 -15.76
N ALA A 451 9.10 -22.87 -14.52
CA ALA A 451 7.75 -23.17 -14.07
C ALA A 451 7.36 -22.29 -12.87
N ILE A 452 6.08 -21.92 -12.80
CA ILE A 452 5.52 -21.09 -11.72
C ILE A 452 4.22 -21.68 -11.18
N ASP A 453 3.93 -21.36 -9.93
CA ASP A 453 2.69 -21.71 -9.22
C ASP A 453 2.38 -20.67 -8.13
N ASN A 454 1.19 -20.70 -7.55
CA ASN A 454 0.77 -19.89 -6.40
C ASN A 454 1.02 -18.37 -6.58
N VAL A 455 0.66 -17.83 -7.75
CA VAL A 455 0.81 -16.41 -8.08
C VAL A 455 -0.11 -15.59 -7.18
N GLN A 456 0.43 -14.60 -6.50
CA GLN A 456 -0.29 -13.74 -5.56
C GLN A 456 0.17 -12.29 -5.72
N VAL A 457 -0.79 -11.37 -5.83
CA VAL A 457 -0.54 -9.93 -5.74
C VAL A 457 -1.21 -9.40 -4.48
N SER A 458 -0.47 -8.63 -3.70
CA SER A 458 -0.94 -8.09 -2.42
C SER A 458 -0.42 -6.68 -2.15
N GLY A 459 -1.13 -5.89 -1.36
CA GLY A 459 -0.71 -4.53 -1.01
C GLY A 459 -1.36 -4.04 0.28
N VAL A 460 -0.96 -2.86 0.76
CA VAL A 460 -1.55 -2.26 1.96
C VAL A 460 -2.63 -1.25 1.52
N PRO A 461 -3.92 -1.47 1.84
CA PRO A 461 -4.97 -0.50 1.54
C PRO A 461 -4.77 0.78 2.36
N ARG A 462 -5.01 1.93 1.74
CA ARG A 462 -5.12 3.19 2.46
C ARG A 462 -6.46 3.24 3.19
N GLU A 463 -6.43 3.81 4.39
CA GLU A 463 -7.65 4.07 5.13
C GLU A 463 -8.55 5.04 4.34
N LYS A 464 -9.82 4.68 4.19
CA LYS A 464 -10.85 5.51 3.58
C LYS A 464 -11.75 6.07 4.67
N ILE A 465 -12.19 7.30 4.50
CA ILE A 465 -13.26 7.87 5.31
C ILE A 465 -14.57 7.81 4.53
N VAL A 466 -15.65 7.43 5.21
CA VAL A 466 -17.01 7.43 4.66
C VAL A 466 -17.57 8.86 4.76
N VAL A 467 -17.99 9.41 3.63
CA VAL A 467 -18.57 10.76 3.51
C VAL A 467 -20.08 10.73 3.26
N LEU A 468 -20.64 9.61 2.83
CA LEU A 468 -22.09 9.31 2.78
C LEU A 468 -22.31 7.83 3.07
N SER A 469 -23.35 7.52 3.85
CA SER A 469 -23.89 6.17 4.01
C SER A 469 -25.41 6.26 4.12
N GLU A 470 -26.13 5.50 3.30
CA GLU A 470 -27.59 5.43 3.24
C GLU A 470 -28.02 3.98 2.98
N ASP A 471 -28.81 3.42 3.90
CA ASP A 471 -29.38 2.07 3.85
C ASP A 471 -30.91 2.08 3.69
N PHE A 472 -31.51 3.27 3.54
CA PHE A 472 -32.95 3.53 3.43
C PHE A 472 -33.82 3.08 4.62
N GLU A 473 -33.25 2.42 5.63
CA GLU A 473 -33.98 1.86 6.78
C GLU A 473 -34.55 2.95 7.70
N GLY A 474 -34.06 4.18 7.56
CA GLY A 474 -34.57 5.36 8.27
C GLY A 474 -35.90 5.89 7.75
N LEU A 475 -36.37 5.42 6.59
CA LEU A 475 -37.57 5.94 5.92
C LEU A 475 -38.87 5.51 6.61
N ALA A 476 -39.84 6.43 6.60
CA ALA A 476 -41.19 6.14 7.07
C ALA A 476 -42.06 5.70 5.88
N LEU A 477 -42.30 4.40 5.74
CA LEU A 477 -43.14 3.84 4.69
C LEU A 477 -44.64 4.02 4.97
N GLY A 478 -45.41 4.22 3.91
CA GLY A 478 -46.87 4.31 3.89
C GLY A 478 -47.52 3.06 3.29
N PRO A 479 -48.86 3.05 3.17
CA PRO A 479 -49.58 1.97 2.51
C PRO A 479 -49.36 1.99 0.99
N ASN A 480 -49.53 0.84 0.35
CA ASN A 480 -49.56 0.75 -1.10
C ASN A 480 -50.83 1.43 -1.69
N VAL A 481 -50.79 1.78 -2.98
CA VAL A 481 -51.79 2.54 -3.72
C VAL A 481 -52.57 1.67 -4.71
N ASP A 482 -51.91 1.18 -5.76
CA ASP A 482 -52.52 0.43 -6.87
C ASP A 482 -52.31 -1.08 -6.75
N GLU A 483 -51.23 -1.51 -6.08
CA GLU A 483 -50.90 -2.93 -5.94
C GLU A 483 -52.00 -3.76 -5.27
N SER A 484 -52.19 -4.99 -5.75
CA SER A 484 -53.27 -5.83 -5.22
C SER A 484 -52.96 -6.43 -3.84
N LEU A 485 -51.67 -6.58 -3.53
CA LEU A 485 -51.17 -7.04 -2.25
C LEU A 485 -51.18 -5.91 -1.22
N ALA A 486 -52.19 -5.89 -0.34
CA ALA A 486 -52.32 -4.84 0.66
C ALA A 486 -51.17 -4.84 1.69
N GLY A 487 -50.52 -3.68 1.86
CA GLY A 487 -49.55 -3.39 2.91
C GLY A 487 -49.78 -2.00 3.52
N ASP A 488 -49.55 -1.84 4.83
CA ASP A 488 -49.80 -0.57 5.55
C ASP A 488 -48.55 0.32 5.69
N GLN A 489 -47.34 -0.25 5.51
CA GLN A 489 -46.04 0.38 5.69
C GLN A 489 -45.00 -0.25 4.75
N VAL A 490 -45.25 -0.17 3.46
CA VAL A 490 -44.53 -0.94 2.45
C VAL A 490 -43.96 -0.12 1.30
N TRP A 491 -44.37 1.14 1.16
CA TRP A 491 -43.94 1.98 0.04
C TRP A 491 -43.96 3.48 0.37
N THR A 492 -43.05 4.24 -0.24
CA THR A 492 -43.13 5.70 -0.35
C THR A 492 -42.41 6.20 -1.61
N ASP A 493 -42.90 7.31 -2.16
CA ASP A 493 -42.26 8.14 -3.21
C ASP A 493 -41.36 9.25 -2.66
N THR A 494 -41.22 9.32 -1.33
CA THR A 494 -40.47 10.39 -0.66
C THR A 494 -39.10 9.87 -0.28
N PRO A 495 -38.01 10.34 -0.92
CA PRO A 495 -36.66 9.86 -0.64
C PRO A 495 -36.13 10.42 0.69
N PRO A 496 -34.95 9.95 1.17
CA PRO A 496 -34.34 10.48 2.38
C PRO A 496 -34.08 11.99 2.32
N GLU A 497 -33.86 12.64 3.46
CA GLU A 497 -33.62 14.08 3.50
C GLU A 497 -32.43 14.48 2.60
N GLY A 498 -32.66 15.43 1.69
CA GLY A 498 -31.64 15.94 0.77
C GLY A 498 -31.48 15.16 -0.53
N TRP A 499 -31.98 13.92 -0.59
CA TRP A 499 -32.09 13.17 -1.85
C TRP A 499 -33.26 13.72 -2.70
N ALA A 500 -33.22 13.44 -4.00
CA ALA A 500 -34.25 13.84 -4.94
C ALA A 500 -34.58 12.70 -5.92
N ILE A 501 -35.86 12.56 -6.27
CA ILE A 501 -36.31 11.71 -7.37
C ILE A 501 -36.80 12.62 -8.50
N ASP A 502 -36.28 12.41 -9.72
CA ASP A 502 -36.81 13.03 -10.94
C ASP A 502 -37.57 11.99 -11.76
N GLU A 503 -38.90 12.07 -11.65
CA GLU A 503 -39.89 11.27 -12.36
C GLU A 503 -40.49 12.02 -13.56
N SER A 504 -39.95 13.19 -13.95
CA SER A 504 -40.50 14.00 -15.04
C SER A 504 -40.41 13.34 -16.41
N GLY A 505 -39.61 12.28 -16.52
CA GLY A 505 -39.48 11.42 -17.69
C GLY A 505 -40.49 10.27 -17.74
N ILE A 506 -41.28 10.02 -16.69
CA ILE A 506 -42.23 8.91 -16.64
C ILE A 506 -43.47 9.19 -17.52
N PRO A 507 -43.80 8.32 -18.49
CA PRO A 507 -44.94 8.53 -19.39
C PRO A 507 -46.29 8.58 -18.67
N GLY A 508 -46.89 9.77 -18.62
CA GLY A 508 -48.24 9.95 -18.07
C GLY A 508 -48.29 10.23 -16.55
N ILE A 509 -47.12 10.50 -15.96
CA ILE A 509 -46.96 10.82 -14.53
C ILE A 509 -47.98 11.83 -14.01
N GLY A 510 -48.66 11.46 -12.93
CA GLY A 510 -49.65 12.28 -12.22
C GLY A 510 -51.04 12.33 -12.87
N ASP A 511 -51.32 11.59 -13.94
CA ASP A 511 -52.66 11.37 -14.48
C ASP A 511 -53.13 9.94 -14.18
N PRO A 512 -54.04 9.72 -13.21
CA PRO A 512 -54.50 8.38 -12.81
C PRO A 512 -55.15 7.54 -13.92
N ALA A 513 -55.39 8.11 -15.10
CA ALA A 513 -55.87 7.36 -16.26
C ALA A 513 -54.75 6.81 -17.16
N THR A 514 -53.51 7.27 -16.98
CA THR A 514 -52.37 6.96 -17.85
C THR A 514 -51.02 6.91 -17.12
N ASP A 515 -51.00 6.76 -15.79
CA ASP A 515 -49.80 6.82 -14.95
C ASP A 515 -49.05 5.48 -14.83
N GLY A 516 -49.65 4.38 -15.27
CA GLY A 516 -49.18 3.04 -14.89
C GLY A 516 -49.48 2.75 -13.41
N VAL A 517 -48.72 1.84 -12.80
CA VAL A 517 -48.82 1.54 -11.37
C VAL A 517 -48.09 2.61 -10.56
N THR A 518 -48.83 3.34 -9.70
CA THR A 518 -48.31 4.51 -8.97
C THR A 518 -47.06 4.19 -8.15
N GLU A 519 -47.00 3.01 -7.54
CA GLU A 519 -45.86 2.59 -6.73
C GLU A 519 -44.54 2.53 -7.51
N TRP A 520 -44.60 2.26 -8.81
CA TRP A 520 -43.45 2.00 -9.67
C TRP A 520 -43.22 3.11 -10.71
N ALA A 521 -43.94 4.23 -10.60
CA ALA A 521 -43.82 5.39 -11.48
C ALA A 521 -42.57 6.23 -11.16
N GLY A 522 -41.37 5.65 -11.30
CA GLY A 522 -40.09 6.26 -10.94
C GLY A 522 -39.27 5.40 -9.98
N TRP A 523 -38.31 6.00 -9.29
CA TRP A 523 -37.63 5.31 -8.19
C TRP A 523 -38.57 5.21 -6.99
N ALA A 524 -38.86 4.00 -6.56
CA ALA A 524 -39.71 3.66 -5.43
C ALA A 524 -38.89 3.25 -4.21
N LEU A 525 -39.31 3.64 -3.01
CA LEU A 525 -38.68 3.19 -1.76
C LEU A 525 -39.64 2.20 -1.09
N ALA A 526 -39.31 0.91 -1.13
CA ALA A 526 -40.25 -0.16 -0.80
C ALA A 526 -39.69 -1.16 0.23
N ASP A 527 -40.56 -1.73 1.06
CA ASP A 527 -40.22 -2.91 1.87
C ASP A 527 -39.91 -4.07 0.92
N LYS A 528 -38.69 -4.59 1.01
CA LYS A 528 -38.17 -5.61 0.10
C LYS A 528 -39.00 -6.90 0.11
N ALA A 529 -39.48 -7.32 1.29
CA ALA A 529 -40.26 -8.54 1.41
C ALA A 529 -41.63 -8.37 0.75
N TRP A 530 -42.24 -7.19 0.90
CA TRP A 530 -43.48 -6.84 0.23
C TRP A 530 -43.30 -6.68 -1.28
N TRP A 531 -42.29 -5.95 -1.76
CA TRP A 531 -41.97 -5.82 -3.20
C TRP A 531 -41.82 -7.19 -3.86
N THR A 532 -41.10 -8.10 -3.21
CA THR A 532 -40.96 -9.49 -3.68
C THR A 532 -42.30 -10.19 -3.82
N GLU A 533 -43.24 -10.02 -2.88
CA GLU A 533 -44.54 -10.71 -2.95
C GLU A 533 -45.52 -10.01 -3.92
N ALA A 534 -45.49 -8.68 -4.00
CA ALA A 534 -46.30 -7.88 -4.91
C ALA A 534 -45.99 -8.23 -6.37
N ALA A 535 -44.70 -8.27 -6.71
CA ALA A 535 -44.17 -8.52 -8.05
C ALA A 535 -43.92 -10.01 -8.37
N GLU A 536 -44.72 -10.91 -7.78
CA GLU A 536 -44.69 -12.38 -7.98
C GLU A 536 -43.31 -13.07 -7.81
N ASP A 537 -42.44 -12.51 -6.98
CA ASP A 537 -41.02 -12.84 -6.75
C ASP A 537 -40.17 -12.68 -8.01
N GLN A 538 -40.38 -13.50 -9.03
CA GLN A 538 -39.60 -13.48 -10.28
C GLN A 538 -38.08 -13.29 -10.06
N ASN A 539 -37.52 -13.92 -9.02
CA ASN A 539 -36.12 -13.81 -8.55
C ASN A 539 -35.73 -12.56 -7.74
N ARG A 540 -36.64 -11.62 -7.45
CA ARG A 540 -36.39 -10.45 -6.58
C ARG A 540 -35.95 -10.85 -5.16
N SER A 541 -36.43 -12.00 -4.65
CA SER A 541 -35.98 -12.55 -3.36
C SER A 541 -34.49 -12.89 -3.29
N GLN A 542 -33.80 -12.99 -4.44
CA GLN A 542 -32.38 -13.30 -4.51
C GLN A 542 -31.49 -12.13 -4.09
N PHE A 543 -32.01 -10.90 -3.99
CA PHE A 543 -31.27 -9.69 -3.62
C PHE A 543 -30.85 -9.66 -2.13
N VAL A 544 -30.21 -10.72 -1.63
CA VAL A 544 -29.89 -10.96 -0.21
C VAL A 544 -28.89 -10.00 0.42
N LEU A 545 -28.14 -9.22 -0.38
CA LEU A 545 -27.27 -8.14 0.10
C LEU A 545 -28.05 -6.94 0.64
N ALA A 546 -29.30 -6.78 0.21
CA ALA A 546 -30.20 -5.76 0.72
C ALA A 546 -31.06 -6.26 1.88
N SER A 547 -31.54 -5.33 2.71
CA SER A 547 -32.52 -5.61 3.77
C SER A 547 -33.64 -4.58 3.81
N GLY A 548 -34.64 -4.82 4.67
CA GLY A 548 -35.71 -3.87 4.98
C GLY A 548 -36.23 -3.04 3.80
N THR A 549 -35.84 -1.77 3.73
CA THR A 549 -36.26 -0.84 2.67
C THR A 549 -35.23 -0.77 1.54
N VAL A 550 -35.68 -0.90 0.29
CA VAL A 550 -34.83 -0.81 -0.90
C VAL A 550 -35.32 0.27 -1.85
N ALA A 551 -34.42 0.88 -2.61
CA ALA A 551 -34.76 1.74 -3.73
C ALA A 551 -34.90 0.89 -5.00
N VAL A 552 -36.02 1.01 -5.72
CA VAL A 552 -36.37 0.17 -6.88
C VAL A 552 -36.88 1.02 -8.02
N ALA A 553 -36.34 0.86 -9.22
CA ALA A 553 -36.95 1.29 -10.46
C ALA A 553 -37.41 0.03 -11.22
N ASP A 554 -38.73 -0.17 -11.33
CA ASP A 554 -39.36 -1.41 -11.82
C ASP A 554 -40.30 -1.12 -13.02
N PRO A 555 -39.74 -0.86 -14.23
CA PRO A 555 -40.55 -0.58 -15.42
C PRO A 555 -41.54 -1.70 -15.79
N ASP A 556 -41.24 -2.96 -15.48
CA ASP A 556 -42.12 -4.12 -15.72
C ASP A 556 -43.40 -4.01 -14.88
N GLU A 557 -43.27 -3.80 -13.57
CA GLU A 557 -44.44 -3.64 -12.70
C GLU A 557 -45.17 -2.31 -12.95
N TRP A 558 -44.49 -1.28 -13.47
CA TRP A 558 -45.14 -0.03 -13.88
C TRP A 558 -46.09 -0.22 -15.09
N ASP A 559 -45.70 -1.02 -16.08
CA ASP A 559 -46.44 -1.29 -17.34
C ASP A 559 -47.71 -2.15 -17.11
N ASP A 560 -47.86 -2.76 -15.92
CA ASP A 560 -48.98 -3.64 -15.56
C ASP A 560 -50.36 -2.92 -15.39
N ALA A 561 -50.37 -1.58 -15.46
CA ALA A 561 -51.58 -0.76 -15.49
C ALA A 561 -51.65 0.15 -16.73
N ASP A 562 -52.84 0.67 -17.08
CA ASP A 562 -52.99 1.53 -18.26
C ASP A 562 -52.09 2.79 -18.15
N HIS A 563 -51.14 2.93 -19.08
CA HIS A 563 -50.25 4.10 -19.18
C HIS A 563 -50.20 4.70 -20.59
N ALA A 564 -49.54 5.85 -20.74
CA ALA A 564 -49.25 6.43 -22.05
C ALA A 564 -48.24 5.56 -22.81
N ASP A 565 -48.50 5.28 -24.10
CA ASP A 565 -47.60 4.48 -24.97
C ASP A 565 -46.15 4.95 -24.86
N ALA A 566 -45.30 4.15 -24.22
CA ALA A 566 -43.93 4.52 -23.85
C ALA A 566 -43.11 4.90 -25.09
N ALA A 567 -43.21 4.11 -26.17
CA ALA A 567 -42.53 4.38 -27.44
C ALA A 567 -42.91 5.73 -28.08
N ALA A 568 -44.16 6.18 -27.92
CA ALA A 568 -44.61 7.49 -28.42
C ALA A 568 -44.39 8.64 -27.43
N ALA A 569 -44.28 8.33 -26.13
CA ALA A 569 -44.22 9.30 -25.04
C ALA A 569 -42.80 9.59 -24.51
N GLY A 570 -41.81 8.77 -24.87
CA GLY A 570 -40.40 9.01 -24.55
C GLY A 570 -39.71 7.95 -23.68
N TRP A 571 -40.29 6.75 -23.59
CA TRP A 571 -39.86 5.62 -22.74
C TRP A 571 -39.84 5.95 -21.24
N TYR A 572 -39.78 4.92 -20.41
CA TYR A 572 -39.63 5.04 -18.95
C TYR A 572 -38.27 5.66 -18.64
N LYS A 573 -38.26 6.72 -17.82
CA LYS A 573 -37.06 7.49 -17.49
C LYS A 573 -37.18 8.12 -16.10
N THR A 574 -36.29 7.71 -15.19
CA THR A 574 -36.26 8.18 -13.80
C THR A 574 -34.83 8.33 -13.28
N PHE A 575 -34.64 9.25 -12.34
CA PHE A 575 -33.36 9.49 -11.67
C PHE A 575 -33.53 9.60 -10.16
N LEU A 576 -32.54 9.10 -9.42
CA LEU A 576 -32.40 9.27 -7.98
C LEU A 576 -31.07 9.95 -7.69
N SER A 577 -31.09 11.16 -7.13
CA SER A 577 -29.90 11.96 -6.84
C SER A 577 -29.62 12.00 -5.33
N THR A 578 -28.35 11.89 -4.96
CA THR A 578 -27.87 12.11 -3.58
C THR A 578 -28.01 13.57 -3.17
N PRO A 579 -27.92 13.91 -1.87
CA PRO A 579 -27.59 15.26 -1.45
C PRO A 579 -26.21 15.68 -1.98
N GLU A 580 -25.88 16.97 -1.84
CA GLU A 580 -24.51 17.47 -2.00
C GLU A 580 -23.62 16.88 -0.89
N ILE A 581 -22.62 16.09 -1.27
CA ILE A 581 -21.69 15.40 -0.38
C ILE A 581 -20.41 16.23 -0.27
N ASP A 582 -19.98 16.56 0.95
CA ASP A 582 -18.70 17.24 1.19
C ASP A 582 -17.52 16.27 0.99
N ILE A 583 -16.66 16.60 0.04
CA ILE A 583 -15.45 15.85 -0.32
C ILE A 583 -14.19 16.70 -0.19
N SER A 584 -14.27 17.88 0.42
CA SER A 584 -13.17 18.85 0.53
C SER A 584 -11.97 18.34 1.33
N ALA A 585 -12.18 17.31 2.15
CA ALA A 585 -11.15 16.64 2.95
C ALA A 585 -10.49 15.45 2.22
N LEU A 586 -10.90 15.14 0.98
CA LEU A 586 -10.46 13.94 0.25
C LEU A 586 -9.39 14.26 -0.79
N GLU A 587 -8.50 13.30 -1.02
CA GLU A 587 -7.52 13.34 -2.10
C GLU A 587 -8.22 13.29 -3.46
N ALA A 588 -7.64 13.97 -4.45
CA ALA A 588 -8.08 13.91 -5.84
C ALA A 588 -8.05 12.47 -6.36
N GLY A 589 -9.05 12.09 -7.17
CA GLY A 589 -9.18 10.77 -7.78
C GLY A 589 -9.41 9.62 -6.79
N SER A 590 -9.60 9.88 -5.49
CA SER A 590 -9.70 8.83 -4.47
C SER A 590 -11.13 8.39 -4.14
N LEU A 591 -12.14 9.09 -4.68
CA LEU A 591 -13.53 8.86 -4.33
C LEU A 591 -14.06 7.55 -4.96
N GLN A 592 -14.82 6.82 -4.16
CA GLN A 592 -15.42 5.54 -4.52
C GLN A 592 -16.88 5.51 -4.05
N LEU A 593 -17.76 5.03 -4.94
CA LEU A 593 -19.13 4.67 -4.63
C LEU A 593 -19.21 3.14 -4.46
N THR A 594 -19.92 2.67 -3.44
CA THR A 594 -20.21 1.25 -3.23
C THR A 594 -21.67 1.07 -2.86
N PHE A 595 -22.35 0.10 -3.46
CA PHE A 595 -23.75 -0.19 -3.16
C PHE A 595 -24.10 -1.65 -3.45
N ALA A 596 -25.13 -2.17 -2.79
CA ALA A 596 -25.76 -3.43 -3.16
C ALA A 596 -26.69 -3.19 -4.35
N SER A 597 -26.65 -4.05 -5.35
CA SER A 597 -27.41 -3.93 -6.60
C SER A 597 -28.16 -5.22 -6.92
N SER A 598 -29.35 -5.06 -7.51
CA SER A 598 -30.13 -6.10 -8.17
C SER A 598 -30.53 -5.59 -9.55
N TRP A 599 -29.91 -6.14 -10.59
CA TRP A 599 -30.12 -5.76 -11.97
C TRP A 599 -30.65 -6.93 -12.77
N ARG A 600 -31.81 -6.76 -13.41
CA ARG A 600 -32.33 -7.73 -14.36
C ARG A 600 -32.66 -7.02 -15.67
N PRO A 601 -31.97 -7.34 -16.79
CA PRO A 601 -32.19 -6.71 -18.07
C PRO A 601 -33.18 -7.45 -18.96
N GLU A 602 -33.84 -6.72 -19.87
CA GLU A 602 -34.49 -7.25 -21.07
C GLU A 602 -33.97 -6.54 -22.33
N PHE A 603 -33.86 -7.29 -23.43
CA PHE A 603 -33.48 -6.73 -24.72
C PHE A 603 -34.13 -7.51 -25.85
N ASP A 604 -35.01 -6.85 -26.59
CA ASP A 604 -35.61 -7.39 -27.81
C ASP A 604 -35.88 -6.30 -28.87
N SER A 605 -36.80 -6.55 -29.81
CA SER A 605 -37.13 -5.56 -30.85
C SER A 605 -37.96 -4.36 -30.36
N ASN A 606 -38.51 -4.44 -29.16
CA ASN A 606 -39.41 -3.47 -28.55
C ASN A 606 -38.85 -2.91 -27.24
N TYR A 607 -37.99 -3.64 -26.52
CA TYR A 607 -37.52 -3.29 -25.19
C TYR A 607 -35.99 -3.18 -25.14
N HIS A 608 -35.55 -2.11 -24.47
CA HIS A 608 -34.16 -1.71 -24.31
C HIS A 608 -34.03 -1.11 -22.92
N GLN A 609 -33.04 -1.48 -22.12
CA GLN A 609 -32.87 -0.94 -20.78
C GLN A 609 -31.47 -0.38 -20.62
N THR A 610 -31.37 0.84 -20.13
CA THR A 610 -30.09 1.50 -19.87
C THR A 610 -30.08 2.06 -18.46
N ALA A 611 -29.02 1.76 -17.72
CA ALA A 611 -28.75 2.34 -16.41
C ALA A 611 -27.44 3.11 -16.44
N ASN A 612 -27.38 4.26 -15.80
CA ASN A 612 -26.13 4.98 -15.61
C ASN A 612 -26.00 5.59 -14.23
N ILE A 613 -24.77 5.96 -13.90
CA ILE A 613 -24.47 6.80 -12.74
C ILE A 613 -23.66 7.99 -13.21
N THR A 614 -24.05 9.19 -12.81
CA THR A 614 -23.29 10.42 -13.09
C THR A 614 -22.83 11.10 -11.81
N ALA A 615 -21.74 11.86 -11.89
CA ALA A 615 -21.17 12.64 -10.80
C ALA A 615 -21.04 14.12 -11.21
N SER A 616 -21.64 15.04 -10.46
CA SER A 616 -21.47 16.48 -10.63
C SER A 616 -20.62 17.05 -9.50
N PHE A 617 -19.44 17.59 -9.84
CA PHE A 617 -18.53 18.21 -8.87
C PHE A 617 -18.75 19.72 -8.81
N ASP A 618 -18.88 20.26 -7.59
CA ASP A 618 -19.08 21.71 -7.33
C ASP A 618 -20.21 22.35 -8.17
N GLY A 619 -21.25 21.58 -8.52
CA GLY A 619 -22.36 22.00 -9.38
C GLY A 619 -22.00 22.15 -10.86
N GLY A 620 -20.87 21.59 -11.30
CA GLY A 620 -20.46 21.52 -12.70
C GLY A 620 -21.25 20.53 -13.54
N GLU A 621 -20.91 20.42 -14.82
CA GLU A 621 -21.54 19.44 -15.73
C GLU A 621 -21.29 18.00 -15.21
N PRO A 622 -22.34 17.15 -15.13
CA PRO A 622 -22.18 15.77 -14.69
C PRO A 622 -21.26 14.97 -15.63
N VAL A 623 -20.41 14.12 -15.03
CA VAL A 623 -19.60 13.13 -15.74
C VAL A 623 -20.19 11.74 -15.52
N GLU A 624 -20.32 10.95 -16.57
CA GLU A 624 -20.77 9.55 -16.45
C GLU A 624 -19.64 8.69 -15.87
N VAL A 625 -19.96 7.96 -14.79
CA VAL A 625 -19.01 7.10 -14.06
C VAL A 625 -19.37 5.62 -14.14
N LEU A 626 -20.59 5.30 -14.57
CA LEU A 626 -21.04 3.93 -14.86
C LEU A 626 -22.10 3.99 -15.96
N LEU A 627 -22.04 3.05 -16.91
CA LEU A 627 -23.06 2.83 -17.94
C LEU A 627 -23.27 1.32 -18.11
N TRP A 628 -24.52 0.88 -18.00
CA TRP A 628 -24.97 -0.48 -18.24
C TRP A 628 -26.06 -0.49 -19.29
N GLU A 629 -25.94 -1.39 -20.26
CA GLU A 629 -26.92 -1.60 -21.32
C GLU A 629 -27.39 -3.06 -21.34
N SER A 630 -28.65 -3.28 -21.73
CA SER A 630 -29.20 -4.62 -21.88
C SER A 630 -28.85 -5.32 -23.20
N ASP A 631 -28.33 -4.59 -24.19
CA ASP A 631 -27.92 -5.17 -25.48
C ASP A 631 -26.68 -6.05 -25.31
N GLY A 632 -26.83 -7.37 -25.50
CA GLY A 632 -25.72 -8.33 -25.47
C GLY A 632 -24.62 -8.09 -26.52
N GLY A 633 -24.84 -7.22 -27.49
CA GLY A 633 -23.83 -6.76 -28.45
C GLY A 633 -23.08 -5.49 -28.05
N SER A 634 -23.46 -4.84 -26.95
CA SER A 634 -22.81 -3.62 -26.45
C SER A 634 -21.50 -3.91 -25.71
N GLU A 635 -20.55 -2.99 -25.80
CA GLU A 635 -19.35 -2.96 -24.95
C GLU A 635 -19.70 -2.72 -23.47
N ASN A 636 -20.87 -2.11 -23.20
CA ASN A 636 -21.40 -1.83 -21.86
C ASN A 636 -22.47 -2.85 -21.43
N PHE A 637 -22.52 -4.02 -22.08
CA PHE A 637 -23.50 -5.04 -21.73
C PHE A 637 -23.33 -5.50 -20.28
N LYS A 638 -24.39 -5.35 -19.48
CA LYS A 638 -24.43 -5.90 -18.12
C LYS A 638 -25.36 -7.12 -18.07
N PRO A 639 -24.83 -8.35 -17.86
CA PRO A 639 -25.68 -9.52 -17.69
C PRO A 639 -26.53 -9.44 -16.41
N ASP A 640 -27.60 -10.22 -16.41
CA ASP A 640 -28.47 -10.46 -15.24
C ASP A 640 -27.63 -10.77 -13.99
N SER A 641 -27.85 -9.98 -12.95
CA SER A 641 -27.24 -10.15 -11.63
C SER A 641 -28.19 -9.62 -10.57
N THR A 642 -28.98 -10.52 -10.00
CA THR A 642 -30.00 -10.17 -9.01
C THR A 642 -29.44 -9.86 -7.63
N ASN A 643 -28.13 -10.04 -7.41
CA ASN A 643 -27.48 -9.81 -6.11
C ASN A 643 -25.96 -9.63 -6.23
N GLU A 644 -25.51 -8.39 -6.24
CA GLU A 644 -24.09 -8.05 -6.31
C GLU A 644 -23.73 -6.81 -5.48
N THR A 645 -22.47 -6.69 -5.08
CA THR A 645 -21.90 -5.43 -4.60
C THR A 645 -21.25 -4.75 -5.80
N VAL A 646 -21.66 -3.53 -6.10
CA VAL A 646 -21.06 -2.71 -7.16
C VAL A 646 -20.11 -1.72 -6.54
N VAL A 647 -18.90 -1.62 -7.11
CA VAL A 647 -17.90 -0.62 -6.74
C VAL A 647 -17.61 0.24 -7.95
N VAL A 648 -17.79 1.55 -7.82
CA VAL A 648 -17.60 2.52 -8.91
C VAL A 648 -16.56 3.55 -8.47
N ARG A 649 -15.55 3.76 -9.30
CA ARG A 649 -14.58 4.86 -9.11
C ARG A 649 -15.23 6.17 -9.55
N VAL A 650 -15.12 7.19 -8.71
CA VAL A 650 -15.68 8.51 -8.99
C VAL A 650 -14.50 9.48 -9.11
N PRO A 651 -14.14 9.94 -10.32
CA PRO A 651 -12.88 10.67 -10.54
C PRO A 651 -12.98 12.13 -10.06
N ASN A 652 -12.94 12.34 -8.75
CA ASN A 652 -13.04 13.68 -8.17
C ASN A 652 -11.81 14.53 -8.54
N PRO A 653 -11.99 15.71 -9.16
CA PRO A 653 -10.87 16.54 -9.59
C PRO A 653 -10.14 17.16 -8.39
N ALA A 654 -8.89 17.57 -8.62
CA ALA A 654 -8.09 18.23 -7.60
C ALA A 654 -8.79 19.51 -7.07
N GLY A 655 -8.95 19.59 -5.75
CA GLY A 655 -9.59 20.72 -5.08
C GLY A 655 -11.12 20.75 -5.13
N ALA A 656 -11.77 19.70 -5.65
CA ALA A 656 -13.23 19.55 -5.59
C ALA A 656 -13.71 19.61 -4.13
N LYS A 657 -14.82 20.29 -3.88
CA LYS A 657 -15.37 20.47 -2.52
C LYS A 657 -16.61 19.65 -2.29
N SER A 658 -17.40 19.45 -3.34
CA SER A 658 -18.63 18.69 -3.25
C SER A 658 -18.87 17.80 -4.46
N VAL A 659 -19.64 16.72 -4.27
CA VAL A 659 -20.16 15.88 -5.35
C VAL A 659 -21.65 15.58 -5.14
N VAL A 660 -22.40 15.51 -6.24
CA VAL A 660 -23.75 14.92 -6.28
C VAL A 660 -23.69 13.72 -7.23
N LEU A 661 -24.17 12.56 -6.77
CA LEU A 661 -24.30 11.36 -7.60
C LEU A 661 -25.76 11.18 -8.03
N GLU A 662 -25.98 10.72 -9.24
CA GLU A 662 -27.32 10.48 -9.79
C GLU A 662 -27.40 9.08 -10.42
N PHE A 663 -28.34 8.26 -9.97
CA PHE A 663 -28.65 6.92 -10.48
C PHE A 663 -29.81 7.01 -11.47
N GLY A 664 -29.55 6.74 -12.75
CA GLY A 664 -30.54 6.82 -13.82
C GLY A 664 -30.96 5.46 -14.35
N LEU A 665 -32.27 5.24 -14.55
CA LEU A 665 -32.81 4.15 -15.36
C LEU A 665 -33.64 4.77 -16.49
N PHE A 666 -33.30 4.47 -17.75
CA PHE A 666 -33.94 5.08 -18.90
C PHE A 666 -33.94 4.17 -20.14
N ASP A 667 -34.64 4.65 -21.18
CA ASP A 667 -34.94 3.95 -22.43
C ASP A 667 -35.78 2.67 -22.27
N ALA A 668 -36.26 2.39 -21.06
CA ALA A 668 -37.04 1.20 -20.70
C ALA A 668 -38.51 1.25 -21.17
N GLY A 669 -39.03 0.10 -21.58
CA GLY A 669 -40.45 -0.19 -21.78
C GLY A 669 -40.96 -1.10 -20.65
N ASN A 670 -41.50 -2.27 -21.01
CA ASN A 670 -41.80 -3.35 -20.06
C ASN A 670 -40.53 -4.21 -19.82
N ASP A 671 -39.44 -3.54 -19.43
CA ASP A 671 -38.19 -4.18 -19.02
C ASP A 671 -38.21 -4.43 -17.51
N TRP A 672 -37.56 -5.47 -17.01
CA TRP A 672 -37.58 -5.91 -15.60
C TRP A 672 -37.27 -4.80 -14.56
N TRP A 673 -36.08 -4.77 -13.93
CA TRP A 673 -35.85 -3.81 -12.84
C TRP A 673 -34.37 -3.50 -12.61
N TRP A 674 -34.16 -2.38 -11.92
CA TRP A 674 -32.94 -2.08 -11.19
C TRP A 674 -33.26 -1.66 -9.76
N ALA A 675 -32.70 -2.35 -8.77
CA ALA A 675 -32.83 -2.00 -7.37
C ALA A 675 -31.47 -1.81 -6.72
N ILE A 676 -31.39 -0.89 -5.75
CA ILE A 676 -30.18 -0.58 -4.99
C ILE A 676 -30.46 -0.48 -3.49
N ASP A 677 -29.42 -0.74 -2.69
CA ASP A 677 -29.41 -0.60 -1.24
C ASP A 677 -27.98 -0.36 -0.73
N ASN A 678 -27.80 -0.01 0.54
CA ASN A 678 -26.50 0.17 1.22
C ASN A 678 -25.53 1.07 0.44
N VAL A 679 -25.99 2.26 0.04
CA VAL A 679 -25.20 3.23 -0.72
C VAL A 679 -24.17 3.89 0.19
N GLU A 680 -22.89 3.72 -0.13
CA GLU A 680 -21.76 4.32 0.57
C GLU A 680 -20.88 5.10 -0.41
N VAL A 681 -20.48 6.32 -0.02
CA VAL A 681 -19.45 7.08 -0.70
C VAL A 681 -18.29 7.28 0.27
N SER A 682 -17.10 6.88 -0.15
CA SER A 682 -15.88 6.98 0.65
C SER A 682 -14.69 7.43 -0.20
N GLY A 683 -13.64 7.91 0.44
CA GLY A 683 -12.41 8.29 -0.24
C GLY A 683 -11.24 8.42 0.73
N ILE A 684 -10.06 8.69 0.19
CA ILE A 684 -8.84 8.77 0.97
C ILE A 684 -8.72 10.20 1.54
N PRO A 685 -8.52 10.37 2.86
CA PRO A 685 -8.36 11.69 3.44
C PRO A 685 -7.04 12.34 3.01
N LEU A 686 -7.05 13.66 2.83
CA LEU A 686 -5.84 14.45 2.66
C LEU A 686 -4.94 14.33 3.92
N PRO A 687 -3.61 14.26 3.78
CA PRO A 687 -2.69 14.16 4.93
C PRO A 687 -2.85 15.31 5.91
N GLU A 688 -3.00 15.08 7.21
CA GLU A 688 -3.20 16.17 8.18
C GLU A 688 -2.06 17.21 8.15
N PRO A 689 -2.36 18.52 8.23
CA PRO A 689 -1.32 19.56 8.31
C PRO A 689 -0.44 19.41 9.56
N VAL A 690 0.89 19.39 9.37
CA VAL A 690 1.88 19.26 10.45
C VAL A 690 2.91 20.38 10.35
N ASP A 691 3.27 21.03 11.46
CA ASP A 691 4.33 22.06 11.43
C ASP A 691 5.69 21.39 11.15
N PRO A 692 6.41 21.74 10.05
CA PRO A 692 7.73 21.19 9.76
C PRO A 692 8.81 21.57 10.77
N SER A 693 8.51 22.47 11.70
CA SER A 693 9.45 23.04 12.66
C SER A 693 10.67 23.69 11.98
N THR A 694 11.76 23.86 12.72
CA THR A 694 13.06 24.32 12.19
C THR A 694 13.98 23.16 11.82
N ASP A 695 13.54 21.92 11.95
CA ASP A 695 14.35 20.76 11.58
C ASP A 695 14.63 20.73 10.07
N GLY A 696 15.91 20.61 9.71
CA GLY A 696 16.39 20.75 8.34
C GLY A 696 16.16 22.11 7.66
N LEU A 697 15.70 23.15 8.39
CA LEU A 697 15.47 24.48 7.81
C LEU A 697 16.81 25.17 7.51
N VAL A 698 17.09 25.42 6.23
CA VAL A 698 18.31 26.08 5.74
C VAL A 698 18.16 27.60 5.73
N ALA A 699 17.02 28.10 5.22
CA ALA A 699 16.75 29.53 5.14
C ALA A 699 15.24 29.82 5.15
N PHE A 700 14.86 30.96 5.70
CA PHE A 700 13.49 31.45 5.68
C PHE A 700 13.45 32.95 5.38
N TYR A 701 12.90 33.34 4.24
CA TYR A 701 12.70 34.73 3.84
C TYR A 701 11.21 35.07 3.90
N ALA A 702 10.80 35.82 4.93
CA ALA A 702 9.41 36.29 5.05
C ALA A 702 9.03 37.26 3.90
N LEU A 703 10.01 38.05 3.44
CA LEU A 703 9.89 39.05 2.38
C LEU A 703 8.87 40.16 2.72
N ASP A 704 8.87 40.58 4.00
CA ASP A 704 7.96 41.57 4.59
C ASP A 704 8.63 42.94 4.81
N GLY A 705 9.41 43.39 3.82
CA GLY A 705 10.11 44.68 3.82
C GLY A 705 11.63 44.60 3.81
N ASP A 706 12.18 43.39 3.94
CA ASP A 706 13.59 43.08 3.67
C ASP A 706 13.76 41.66 3.10
N ALA A 707 14.98 41.29 2.72
CA ALA A 707 15.33 39.97 2.22
C ALA A 707 16.23 39.20 3.20
N ASN A 708 16.12 39.47 4.51
CA ASN A 708 16.93 38.81 5.52
C ASN A 708 16.47 37.36 5.76
N ASP A 709 17.40 36.52 6.20
CA ASP A 709 17.13 35.14 6.56
C ASP A 709 16.68 35.04 8.03
N ALA A 710 15.40 34.76 8.23
CA ALA A 710 14.75 34.61 9.53
C ALA A 710 14.97 33.23 10.17
N SER A 711 15.61 32.26 9.50
CA SER A 711 15.93 30.95 10.09
C SER A 711 16.98 31.04 11.20
N GLY A 712 17.83 32.07 11.17
CA GLY A 712 18.97 32.23 12.08
C GLY A 712 20.28 31.65 11.53
N ASN A 713 20.30 31.10 10.31
CA ASN A 713 21.49 30.52 9.69
C ASN A 713 22.37 31.54 8.96
N GLY A 714 21.87 32.76 8.74
CA GLY A 714 22.65 33.90 8.24
C GLY A 714 22.79 33.94 6.72
N ASN A 715 21.86 33.32 5.99
CA ASN A 715 21.79 33.33 4.53
C ASN A 715 21.11 34.60 3.99
N ASP A 716 21.36 35.78 4.56
CA ASP A 716 20.68 37.03 4.20
C ASP A 716 20.76 37.34 2.69
N GLY A 717 19.61 37.61 2.09
CA GLY A 717 19.47 37.95 0.68
C GLY A 717 19.90 39.37 0.37
N THR A 718 20.42 39.59 -0.85
CA THR A 718 20.79 40.91 -1.36
C THR A 718 19.95 41.29 -2.57
N ILE A 719 19.27 42.43 -2.50
CA ILE A 719 18.43 42.98 -3.58
C ILE A 719 19.29 43.86 -4.52
N SER A 720 19.26 43.57 -5.83
CA SER A 720 20.09 44.26 -6.82
C SER A 720 19.58 45.66 -7.22
N ASN A 721 18.26 45.86 -7.29
CA ASN A 721 17.62 47.13 -7.65
C ASN A 721 16.30 47.36 -6.88
N LEU A 722 16.31 48.20 -5.85
CA LEU A 722 15.12 48.52 -5.05
C LEU A 722 14.00 49.25 -5.81
N ASN A 723 14.28 49.79 -7.00
CA ASN A 723 13.31 50.45 -7.87
C ASN A 723 12.99 49.64 -9.14
N GLY A 724 13.21 48.32 -9.10
CA GLY A 724 12.94 47.39 -10.20
C GLY A 724 11.74 46.47 -9.98
N GLY A 725 10.76 46.89 -9.17
CA GLY A 725 9.55 46.12 -8.87
C GLY A 725 8.25 46.72 -9.43
N LEU A 726 7.12 46.20 -8.95
CA LEU A 726 5.76 46.58 -9.37
C LEU A 726 5.08 47.58 -8.43
N GLY A 727 5.74 47.93 -7.32
CA GLY A 727 5.25 48.89 -6.34
C GLY A 727 5.24 50.33 -6.85
N LEU A 728 4.68 51.21 -6.02
CA LEU A 728 4.60 52.64 -6.32
C LEU A 728 5.99 53.21 -6.66
N ASP A 729 6.07 54.00 -7.73
CA ASP A 729 7.32 54.57 -8.25
C ASP A 729 8.42 53.53 -8.59
N GLY A 730 8.02 52.28 -8.87
CA GLY A 730 8.91 51.17 -9.22
C GLY A 730 9.46 50.41 -8.01
N SER A 731 8.97 50.68 -6.79
CA SER A 731 9.46 50.01 -5.59
C SER A 731 9.34 48.48 -5.68
N VAL A 732 10.31 47.75 -5.15
CA VAL A 732 10.21 46.30 -4.96
C VAL A 732 9.17 45.89 -3.92
N TRP A 733 8.73 46.80 -3.05
CA TRP A 733 7.75 46.47 -2.00
C TRP A 733 6.33 46.87 -2.41
N VAL A 734 5.39 45.95 -2.23
CA VAL A 734 3.95 46.13 -2.50
C VAL A 734 3.17 45.78 -1.24
N ASP A 735 2.19 46.60 -0.86
CA ASP A 735 1.21 46.25 0.18
C ASP A 735 0.05 45.50 -0.48
N ASP A 736 0.11 44.17 -0.46
CA ASP A 736 -0.91 43.26 -0.97
C ASP A 736 -2.02 43.04 0.07
N PRO A 737 -3.31 43.05 -0.34
CA PRO A 737 -4.43 42.92 0.59
C PRO A 737 -4.55 41.54 1.26
N GLU A 738 -3.99 40.48 0.67
CA GLU A 738 -4.06 39.11 1.17
C GLU A 738 -2.85 38.77 2.03
N ARG A 739 -1.64 39.17 1.60
CA ARG A 739 -0.37 38.78 2.24
C ARG A 739 0.37 39.92 2.96
N GLY A 740 -0.14 41.14 2.96
CA GLY A 740 0.53 42.29 3.56
C GLY A 740 1.68 42.81 2.69
N THR A 741 2.76 43.32 3.30
CA THR A 741 3.92 43.79 2.53
C THR A 741 4.66 42.59 1.94
N VAL A 742 4.83 42.59 0.61
CA VAL A 742 5.50 41.52 -0.15
C VAL A 742 6.52 42.10 -1.12
N ILE A 743 7.47 41.28 -1.58
CA ILE A 743 8.42 41.69 -2.64
C ILE A 743 7.77 41.50 -4.02
N SER A 744 8.17 42.33 -4.98
CA SER A 744 7.69 42.34 -6.36
C SER A 744 8.82 42.54 -7.36
N PHE A 745 8.62 41.97 -8.55
CA PHE A 745 9.57 41.99 -9.65
C PHE A 745 8.88 42.44 -10.94
N ASN A 746 9.55 43.26 -11.75
CA ASN A 746 8.94 43.84 -12.96
C ASN A 746 9.25 43.09 -14.26
N GLY A 747 10.02 41.99 -14.20
CA GLY A 747 10.37 41.16 -15.35
C GLY A 747 11.24 41.83 -16.43
N THR A 748 11.95 42.90 -16.11
CA THR A 748 12.84 43.59 -17.06
C THR A 748 14.31 43.28 -16.81
N ALA A 749 15.16 43.42 -17.83
CA ALA A 749 16.61 43.21 -17.71
C ALA A 749 17.29 44.13 -16.68
N GLU A 750 16.75 45.34 -16.48
CA GLU A 750 17.17 46.29 -15.44
C GLU A 750 16.33 46.18 -14.15
N GLY A 751 15.50 45.14 -14.03
CA GLY A 751 14.61 44.88 -12.91
C GLY A 751 15.33 44.50 -11.62
N ALA A 752 14.55 44.22 -10.59
CA ALA A 752 15.06 43.66 -9.34
C ALA A 752 15.27 42.15 -9.49
N PHE A 753 16.26 41.64 -8.78
CA PHE A 753 16.37 40.23 -8.39
C PHE A 753 16.95 40.17 -6.98
N VAL A 754 16.78 39.04 -6.31
CA VAL A 754 17.42 38.77 -5.00
C VAL A 754 18.46 37.68 -5.20
N ARG A 755 19.67 37.87 -4.68
CA ARG A 755 20.64 36.76 -4.49
C ARG A 755 20.54 36.27 -3.05
N ALA A 756 20.18 35.01 -2.83
CA ALA A 756 19.75 34.47 -1.54
C ALA A 756 20.51 33.18 -1.17
N GLY A 757 21.82 33.28 -0.95
CA GLY A 757 22.65 32.13 -0.60
C GLY A 757 22.89 31.17 -1.77
N ASP A 758 23.14 29.91 -1.41
CA ASP A 758 23.48 28.82 -2.34
C ASP A 758 22.61 27.60 -2.06
N ILE A 759 22.19 26.96 -3.14
CA ILE A 759 21.59 25.64 -3.17
C ILE A 759 22.74 24.63 -3.06
N PRO A 760 22.69 23.68 -2.10
CA PRO A 760 23.69 22.63 -2.00
C PRO A 760 23.85 21.86 -3.32
N GLN A 761 24.98 21.19 -3.49
CA GLN A 761 25.14 20.29 -4.64
C GLN A 761 24.04 19.22 -4.60
N MET A 762 23.28 19.10 -5.69
CA MET A 762 22.21 18.11 -5.79
C MET A 762 22.75 16.78 -6.33
N THR A 763 22.69 15.74 -5.49
CA THR A 763 23.07 14.36 -5.85
C THR A 763 21.82 13.51 -6.08
N LEU A 764 21.98 12.25 -6.48
CA LEU A 764 20.85 11.30 -6.59
C LEU A 764 20.34 10.82 -5.23
N THR A 765 20.93 11.26 -4.11
CA THR A 765 20.69 10.66 -2.78
C THR A 765 20.38 11.65 -1.68
N ASN A 766 20.63 12.94 -1.88
CA ASN A 766 20.30 13.94 -0.88
C ASN A 766 18.87 14.46 -1.05
N ASP A 767 18.29 14.98 0.01
CA ASP A 767 16.92 15.50 -0.01
C ASP A 767 16.91 17.02 0.03
N PHE A 768 15.78 17.61 -0.37
CA PHE A 768 15.68 19.06 -0.46
C PHE A 768 14.25 19.57 -0.63
N VAL A 769 13.94 20.76 -0.12
CA VAL A 769 12.66 21.44 -0.41
C VAL A 769 12.84 22.91 -0.74
N TRP A 770 12.15 23.36 -1.80
CA TRP A 770 11.81 24.76 -2.05
C TRP A 770 10.33 24.96 -1.81
N ALA A 771 9.95 25.88 -0.93
CA ALA A 771 8.54 26.24 -0.70
C ALA A 771 8.39 27.77 -0.69
N PHE A 772 7.37 28.31 -1.36
CA PHE A 772 7.15 29.75 -1.44
C PHE A 772 5.74 30.09 -1.89
N TRP A 773 5.31 31.32 -1.62
CA TRP A 773 4.10 31.89 -2.22
C TRP A 773 4.46 32.79 -3.38
N ALA A 774 3.75 32.66 -4.49
CA ALA A 774 3.88 33.56 -5.63
C ALA A 774 2.53 33.93 -6.24
N LYS A 775 2.48 35.12 -6.83
CA LYS A 775 1.40 35.58 -7.68
C LYS A 775 1.99 36.09 -8.99
N HIS A 776 1.78 35.31 -10.04
CA HIS A 776 2.29 35.57 -11.38
C HIS A 776 1.56 36.75 -12.03
N SER A 777 2.29 37.66 -12.66
CA SER A 777 1.70 38.82 -13.35
C SER A 777 1.09 38.42 -14.69
N ASP A 778 -0.08 38.97 -15.03
CA ASP A 778 -0.70 38.80 -16.36
C ASP A 778 0.13 39.46 -17.50
N GLU A 779 0.98 40.43 -17.15
CA GLU A 779 1.90 41.07 -18.09
C GLU A 779 3.14 40.21 -18.40
N ASN A 780 3.42 39.16 -17.61
CA ASN A 780 4.54 38.27 -17.90
C ASN A 780 4.09 37.15 -18.86
N THR A 781 4.51 37.26 -20.12
CA THR A 781 4.13 36.30 -21.16
C THR A 781 5.24 35.32 -21.54
N ALA A 782 6.32 35.26 -20.76
CA ALA A 782 7.46 34.39 -21.04
C ALA A 782 7.42 33.13 -20.17
N ASP A 783 7.59 31.98 -20.82
CA ASP A 783 7.33 30.67 -20.20
C ASP A 783 8.52 30.13 -19.38
N ASN A 784 9.72 30.68 -19.57
CA ASN A 784 10.99 30.19 -18.99
C ASN A 784 11.65 31.16 -18.00
N ASP A 785 10.91 32.15 -17.52
CA ASP A 785 11.41 33.15 -16.58
C ASP A 785 11.67 32.59 -15.19
N ILE A 786 12.75 33.06 -14.55
CA ILE A 786 13.17 32.55 -13.24
C ILE A 786 12.30 33.16 -12.15
N ILE A 787 11.42 32.34 -11.57
CA ILE A 787 10.72 32.69 -10.32
C ILE A 787 11.70 32.52 -9.16
N LEU A 788 12.30 31.33 -9.07
CA LEU A 788 13.22 30.89 -8.02
C LEU A 788 14.29 29.98 -8.63
N GLY A 789 15.56 30.11 -8.26
CA GLY A 789 16.66 29.26 -8.76
C GLY A 789 17.69 30.04 -9.56
N ASN A 790 18.34 29.42 -10.55
CA ASN A 790 19.34 30.09 -11.37
C ASN A 790 19.40 29.58 -12.80
N ARG A 791 20.11 30.34 -13.64
CA ARG A 791 20.60 29.91 -14.95
C ARG A 791 22.12 30.01 -15.02
N MET A 792 22.68 31.08 -14.48
CA MET A 792 24.11 31.38 -14.48
C MET A 792 24.80 31.15 -13.12
N ASP A 793 26.14 31.16 -13.13
CA ASP A 793 26.98 31.18 -11.93
C ASP A 793 27.06 32.58 -11.28
N GLU A 794 27.81 32.72 -10.18
CA GLU A 794 27.98 34.02 -9.49
C GLU A 794 28.62 35.13 -10.35
N ASN A 795 29.30 34.77 -11.44
CA ASN A 795 29.99 35.70 -12.33
C ASN A 795 29.18 36.00 -13.60
N ALA A 796 27.91 35.60 -13.64
CA ALA A 796 27.01 35.74 -14.78
C ALA A 796 27.53 35.01 -16.03
N VAL A 797 28.06 33.80 -15.85
CA VAL A 797 28.44 32.91 -16.94
C VAL A 797 27.87 31.51 -16.76
N ASP A 798 27.78 30.80 -17.87
CA ASP A 798 27.43 29.38 -17.90
C ASP A 798 28.41 28.53 -17.09
N PHE A 799 27.88 27.57 -16.32
CA PHE A 799 28.67 26.47 -15.78
C PHE A 799 29.29 25.63 -16.91
N VAL A 800 30.42 24.96 -16.62
CA VAL A 800 31.06 24.03 -17.54
C VAL A 800 31.32 22.70 -16.79
N PRO A 801 30.54 21.63 -17.07
CA PRO A 801 29.44 21.54 -18.04
C PRO A 801 28.22 22.41 -17.66
N ARG A 802 27.40 22.79 -18.66
CA ARG A 802 26.22 23.65 -18.45
C ARG A 802 25.24 22.96 -17.54
N GLN A 803 24.91 23.57 -16.41
CA GLN A 803 23.98 23.01 -15.45
C GLN A 803 23.25 24.13 -14.70
N PHE A 804 22.01 23.89 -14.28
CA PHE A 804 21.21 24.81 -13.50
C PHE A 804 19.91 24.15 -13.03
N ILE A 805 19.27 24.74 -12.02
CA ILE A 805 17.95 24.35 -11.53
C ILE A 805 17.10 25.61 -11.28
N LYS A 806 15.88 25.63 -11.82
CA LYS A 806 14.99 26.79 -11.67
C LYS A 806 13.52 26.44 -11.75
N PHE A 807 12.74 27.19 -11.01
CA PHE A 807 11.30 27.21 -11.05
C PHE A 807 10.83 28.30 -12.02
N THR A 808 10.00 27.96 -13.01
CA THR A 808 9.46 28.88 -14.03
C THR A 808 7.92 28.94 -13.96
N PRO A 809 7.23 29.70 -14.81
CA PRO A 809 5.76 29.64 -14.88
C PRO A 809 5.17 28.31 -15.35
N THR A 810 5.96 27.47 -16.03
CA THR A 810 5.46 26.28 -16.76
C THR A 810 6.10 24.96 -16.31
N LYS A 811 7.26 25.00 -15.66
CA LYS A 811 7.99 23.79 -15.25
C LYS A 811 9.02 24.05 -14.15
N PHE A 812 9.44 22.99 -13.49
CA PHE A 812 10.66 22.99 -12.68
C PHE A 812 11.79 22.41 -13.53
N GLU A 813 12.70 23.27 -13.96
CA GLU A 813 13.78 22.91 -14.86
C GLU A 813 14.94 22.29 -14.11
N TRP A 814 15.38 21.13 -14.59
CA TRP A 814 16.58 20.43 -14.14
C TRP A 814 17.50 20.21 -15.34
N HIS A 815 18.61 20.92 -15.37
CA HIS A 815 19.54 20.85 -16.49
C HIS A 815 20.92 20.37 -16.06
N MET A 816 21.40 19.31 -16.71
CA MET A 816 22.77 18.84 -16.60
C MET A 816 23.39 18.62 -17.99
N ASN A 817 24.62 19.09 -18.17
CA ASN A 817 25.34 19.10 -19.44
C ASN A 817 24.53 19.67 -20.63
N GLY A 818 23.67 20.64 -20.32
CA GLY A 818 22.75 21.26 -21.26
C GLY A 818 21.55 20.40 -21.69
N ASN A 819 21.41 19.19 -21.16
CA ASN A 819 20.20 18.37 -21.31
C ASN A 819 19.07 18.92 -20.43
N GLY A 820 17.81 18.79 -20.87
CA GLY A 820 16.61 19.18 -20.12
C GLY A 820 15.56 18.06 -20.07
N ASP A 821 15.97 16.82 -20.30
CA ASP A 821 15.08 15.64 -20.28
C ASP A 821 14.53 15.35 -18.87
N ASP A 822 15.18 15.86 -17.82
CA ASP A 822 14.80 15.69 -16.41
C ASP A 822 13.89 16.84 -15.89
N ASN A 823 13.35 17.67 -16.78
CA ASN A 823 12.43 18.75 -16.38
C ASN A 823 11.10 18.17 -15.84
N LEU A 824 10.59 18.76 -14.76
CA LEU A 824 9.29 18.41 -14.19
C LEU A 824 8.22 19.39 -14.69
N ASP A 825 7.37 18.94 -15.60
CA ASP A 825 6.24 19.71 -16.13
C ASP A 825 5.05 19.74 -15.15
N TYR A 826 4.30 20.85 -15.17
CA TYR A 826 3.06 21.01 -14.43
C TYR A 826 2.13 22.00 -15.16
N ASP A 827 0.85 22.02 -14.77
CA ASP A 827 -0.12 22.97 -15.32
C ASP A 827 0.37 24.42 -15.18
N ASP A 828 0.26 25.21 -16.24
CA ASP A 828 0.66 26.62 -16.24
C ASP A 828 0.06 27.39 -15.04
N ILE A 829 0.86 28.28 -14.45
CA ILE A 829 0.42 29.09 -13.31
C ILE A 829 -0.57 30.14 -13.79
N VAL A 830 -1.78 30.11 -13.23
CA VAL A 830 -2.81 31.12 -13.50
C VAL A 830 -2.36 32.49 -13.00
N ALA A 831 -2.38 33.49 -13.89
CA ALA A 831 -2.02 34.86 -13.57
C ALA A 831 -2.96 35.49 -12.52
N ASP A 832 -2.42 36.44 -11.75
CA ASP A 832 -3.11 37.24 -10.75
C ASP A 832 -3.80 36.47 -9.61
N VAL A 833 -3.40 35.22 -9.38
CA VAL A 833 -3.83 34.39 -8.26
C VAL A 833 -2.62 34.03 -7.40
N TRP A 834 -2.78 34.08 -6.07
CA TRP A 834 -1.77 33.57 -5.14
C TRP A 834 -1.80 32.05 -5.11
N PHE A 835 -0.65 31.43 -5.33
CA PHE A 835 -0.44 30.01 -5.12
C PHE A 835 0.72 29.79 -4.16
N HIS A 836 0.57 28.78 -3.29
CA HIS A 836 1.72 28.17 -2.65
C HIS A 836 2.33 27.16 -3.61
N HIS A 837 3.64 27.20 -3.75
CA HIS A 837 4.42 26.27 -4.56
C HIS A 837 5.41 25.57 -3.65
N ALA A 838 5.55 24.26 -3.81
CA ALA A 838 6.67 23.56 -3.24
C ALA A 838 7.21 22.47 -4.17
N VAL A 839 8.53 22.29 -4.20
CA VAL A 839 9.17 21.12 -4.82
C VAL A 839 9.90 20.38 -3.73
N VAL A 840 9.55 19.13 -3.53
CA VAL A 840 10.21 18.19 -2.62
C VAL A 840 11.06 17.24 -3.44
N LYS A 841 12.33 17.12 -3.09
CA LYS A 841 13.26 16.15 -3.63
C LYS A 841 13.54 15.10 -2.56
N THR A 842 13.33 13.85 -2.91
CA THR A 842 13.70 12.68 -2.10
C THR A 842 14.55 11.77 -2.96
N ALA A 843 15.82 11.57 -2.64
CA ALA A 843 16.77 10.90 -3.53
C ALA A 843 16.70 11.44 -4.98
N ASP A 844 16.37 10.62 -5.98
CA ASP A 844 16.25 10.99 -7.39
C ASP A 844 14.83 11.40 -7.82
N GLN A 845 13.87 11.42 -6.90
CA GLN A 845 12.47 11.79 -7.14
C GLN A 845 12.22 13.27 -6.84
N LEU A 846 11.55 13.97 -7.76
CA LEU A 846 10.98 15.30 -7.57
C LEU A 846 9.46 15.22 -7.47
N THR A 847 8.88 15.96 -6.53
CA THR A 847 7.43 16.07 -6.34
C THR A 847 7.05 17.54 -6.20
N TYR A 848 6.23 18.03 -7.12
CA TYR A 848 5.70 19.39 -7.12
C TYR A 848 4.33 19.44 -6.46
N TYR A 849 4.17 20.40 -5.55
CA TYR A 849 2.93 20.70 -4.84
C TYR A 849 2.45 22.11 -5.16
N ARG A 850 1.14 22.25 -5.37
CA ARG A 850 0.44 23.53 -5.52
C ARG A 850 -0.67 23.64 -4.46
N ASN A 851 -0.66 24.70 -3.67
CA ASN A 851 -1.61 24.91 -2.56
C ASN A 851 -1.69 23.73 -1.59
N GLY A 852 -0.57 23.05 -1.34
CA GLY A 852 -0.50 21.93 -0.42
C GLY A 852 -0.91 20.58 -1.01
N ALA A 853 -1.50 20.56 -2.20
CA ALA A 853 -1.82 19.33 -2.93
C ALA A 853 -0.70 19.00 -3.92
N GLU A 854 -0.39 17.72 -4.08
CA GLU A 854 0.54 17.27 -5.12
C GLU A 854 -0.07 17.53 -6.51
N ALA A 855 0.75 18.03 -7.43
CA ALA A 855 0.34 18.39 -8.77
C ALA A 855 1.12 17.64 -9.86
N SER A 856 2.38 17.28 -9.63
CA SER A 856 3.20 16.53 -10.59
C SER A 856 4.39 15.88 -9.89
N SER A 857 4.92 14.79 -10.46
CA SER A 857 6.13 14.13 -9.98
C SER A 857 6.96 13.58 -11.14
N GLY A 858 8.26 13.43 -10.95
CA GLY A 858 9.17 12.85 -11.95
C GLY A 858 10.54 12.57 -11.36
N THR A 859 11.28 11.65 -11.98
CA THR A 859 12.66 11.35 -11.60
C THR A 859 13.63 12.18 -12.42
N PHE A 860 14.79 12.49 -11.85
CA PHE A 860 15.91 13.05 -12.60
C PHE A 860 17.05 12.03 -12.65
N THR A 861 17.69 11.92 -13.81
CA THR A 861 18.70 10.89 -14.06
C THR A 861 20.13 11.38 -13.87
N GLN A 862 20.34 12.70 -13.82
CA GLN A 862 21.68 13.29 -13.79
C GLN A 862 21.87 14.26 -12.61
N PRO A 863 22.78 13.97 -11.65
CA PRO A 863 23.09 14.89 -10.57
C PRO A 863 23.85 16.13 -11.07
N LEU A 864 23.82 17.21 -10.30
CA LEU A 864 24.60 18.42 -10.57
C LEU A 864 26.01 18.30 -9.98
N ASP A 865 27.01 18.85 -10.67
CA ASP A 865 28.42 18.81 -10.25
C ASP A 865 28.76 19.86 -9.19
N PHE A 866 27.99 20.94 -9.09
CA PHE A 866 28.29 22.08 -8.24
C PHE A 866 27.08 22.58 -7.45
N PRO A 867 27.29 23.15 -6.25
CA PRO A 867 26.32 24.02 -5.62
C PRO A 867 25.89 25.14 -6.58
N GLN A 868 24.61 25.49 -6.56
CA GLN A 868 24.03 26.48 -7.46
C GLN A 868 23.68 27.76 -6.68
N PRO A 869 23.99 28.97 -7.16
CA PRO A 869 23.54 30.19 -6.51
C PRO A 869 22.00 30.26 -6.52
N LEU A 870 21.37 30.70 -5.45
CA LEU A 870 19.91 30.86 -5.40
C LEU A 870 19.50 32.30 -5.74
N TYR A 871 18.60 32.48 -6.71
CA TYR A 871 18.02 33.79 -7.02
C TYR A 871 16.50 33.81 -7.03
N PHE A 872 15.92 34.99 -6.80
CA PHE A 872 14.47 35.27 -6.87
C PHE A 872 14.18 36.31 -7.96
N GLY A 873 13.18 36.06 -8.80
CA GLY A 873 12.64 37.00 -9.79
C GLY A 873 13.50 37.24 -11.04
N GLY A 874 14.61 36.53 -11.18
CA GLY A 874 15.63 36.70 -12.23
C GLY A 874 17.00 36.31 -11.69
N ASP A 875 18.06 36.39 -12.49
CA ASP A 875 19.44 36.16 -12.05
C ASP A 875 20.36 37.36 -12.33
N ASN A 876 21.67 37.16 -12.16
CA ASN A 876 22.68 38.20 -12.30
C ASN A 876 23.09 38.50 -13.75
N GLU A 877 22.47 37.88 -14.77
CA GLU A 877 22.86 38.08 -16.17
C GLU A 877 22.61 39.52 -16.66
N GLY A 878 21.57 40.18 -16.13
CA GLY A 878 21.21 41.55 -16.51
C GLY A 878 20.88 41.69 -18.00
N SER A 879 20.41 40.61 -18.62
CA SER A 879 19.99 40.53 -20.02
C SER A 879 18.47 40.38 -20.11
N ALA A 880 17.91 40.66 -21.28
CA ALA A 880 16.48 40.46 -21.53
C ALA A 880 16.17 38.97 -21.75
N GLY A 881 15.09 38.50 -21.15
CA GLY A 881 14.75 37.07 -21.04
C GLY A 881 15.17 36.53 -19.67
N GLU A 882 14.39 35.60 -19.13
CA GLU A 882 14.62 34.94 -17.83
C GLU A 882 14.35 35.80 -16.57
N ASN A 883 13.71 36.96 -16.72
CA ASN A 883 13.37 37.86 -15.61
C ASN A 883 11.87 37.78 -15.35
N TRP A 884 11.48 37.29 -14.19
CA TRP A 884 10.06 37.08 -13.89
C TRP A 884 9.38 38.36 -13.38
N ALA A 885 8.13 38.60 -13.82
CA ALA A 885 7.27 39.61 -13.20
C ALA A 885 6.18 38.99 -12.33
N GLY A 886 6.03 39.50 -11.10
CA GLY A 886 5.05 39.02 -10.13
C GLY A 886 5.35 39.46 -8.70
N LEU A 887 4.60 38.89 -7.75
CA LEU A 887 4.72 39.11 -6.30
C LEU A 887 5.14 37.82 -5.60
N MET A 888 5.98 37.91 -4.58
CA MET A 888 6.50 36.75 -3.85
C MET A 888 6.51 36.96 -2.33
N SER A 889 6.30 35.90 -1.56
CA SER A 889 6.29 35.91 -0.10
C SER A 889 6.71 34.55 0.45
N ASP A 890 7.21 34.53 1.70
CA ASP A 890 7.31 33.29 2.50
C ASP A 890 8.20 32.17 1.89
N VAL A 891 9.36 32.52 1.34
CA VAL A 891 10.31 31.53 0.77
C VAL A 891 11.01 30.75 1.88
N ARG A 892 10.91 29.43 1.86
CA ARG A 892 11.57 28.49 2.78
C ARG A 892 12.36 27.44 2.02
N ILE A 893 13.53 27.10 2.57
CA ILE A 893 14.45 26.10 2.01
C ILE A 893 14.77 25.08 3.09
N TYR A 894 14.62 23.78 2.79
CA TYR A 894 14.98 22.69 3.70
C TYR A 894 16.01 21.74 3.06
N ASP A 895 16.88 21.13 3.86
CA ASP A 895 17.87 20.10 3.45
C ASP A 895 17.44 18.66 3.75
N ARG A 896 16.15 18.49 4.05
CA ARG A 896 15.45 17.21 4.18
C ARG A 896 14.17 17.25 3.36
N ALA A 897 13.63 16.08 3.00
CA ALA A 897 12.31 16.00 2.41
C ALA A 897 11.24 16.36 3.45
N LEU A 898 10.25 17.17 3.05
CA LEU A 898 9.06 17.42 3.86
C LEU A 898 7.95 16.45 3.43
N SER A 899 7.19 15.96 4.41
CA SER A 899 5.98 15.18 4.20
C SER A 899 4.86 16.02 3.57
N ALA A 900 3.88 15.36 2.95
CA ALA A 900 2.71 16.05 2.38
C ALA A 900 1.94 16.87 3.44
N GLY A 901 1.85 16.38 4.68
CA GLY A 901 1.24 17.13 5.80
C GLY A 901 2.00 18.41 6.15
N GLU A 902 3.35 18.37 6.12
CA GLU A 902 4.19 19.55 6.31
C GLU A 902 4.04 20.55 5.17
N ILE A 903 3.92 20.09 3.93
CA ILE A 903 3.66 20.95 2.78
C ILE A 903 2.28 21.60 2.86
N ARG A 904 1.25 20.87 3.33
CA ARG A 904 -0.08 21.44 3.57
C ARG A 904 -0.06 22.52 4.65
N TYR A 905 0.70 22.34 5.73
CA TYR A 905 0.86 23.37 6.75
C TYR A 905 1.50 24.64 6.19
N LEU A 906 2.54 24.53 5.36
CA LEU A 906 3.16 25.70 4.70
C LEU A 906 2.21 26.40 3.71
N ALA A 907 1.27 25.65 3.14
CA ALA A 907 0.19 26.18 2.30
C ALA A 907 -0.99 26.80 3.09
N GLY A 908 -0.95 26.78 4.43
CA GLY A 908 -1.94 27.46 5.28
C GLY A 908 -3.22 26.68 5.55
N HIS A 909 -3.19 25.34 5.46
CA HIS A 909 -4.30 24.45 5.83
C HIS A 909 -4.38 24.15 7.32
#